data_AF-A0A7X3UXW3-F1
#
_entry.id   AF-A0A7X3UXW3-F1
#
_cell.length_a   1.000
_cell.length_b   1.000
_cell.length_c   1.000
_cell.angle_alpha   90.00
_cell.angle_beta   90.00
_cell.angle_gamma   90.00
#
_symmetry.space_group_name_H-M   'P 1'
#
loop_
_entity.id
_entity.type
_entity.pdbx_description
1 polymer ?
#
loop_
_entity_poly.entity_id
_entity_poly.type
_entity_poly.pdbx_seq_one_letter_code
_entity_poly.pdbx_strand_id
1 'polypeptide(L)'
;MYTRRYPGIKPGGPSHVNRHFFCQGDATFRRAGASAGVAATVTAGVAAIVAACSGPRQAGPADLILAGGPVITLDGESRVAEAVAVRGDRVVAVGTVAEIEALVGPGTEHVDLAGRTVTPGLMDAHVHFASGGANRIYRLDLSYPNVENIGDVQRLVAEQAERLGEGEWVRGGGWDEGKLEELRYIQASDLDAVAAEHPVWLSHTMGHYGVANSLALEMAGITADTPDPPGGTIDRDADGKPTGVLKESAQGLVSRLVPGPGPAQQREGIRSLADAFNAECMTGGKDPGIGPGTWDAYRDVLAGGDLSVRIFALWRGRDGTIDEVRAYADSLATFTRPYESTGDDRLISGGVKLYIDGSGGARTAWLHEDWNREHTHTDTGNRGYPTMDPDELRRRFRAYHDAGLHVSIHSIGDRAIDWTVDSFVEALEATPTRGLRHGIIHSNIPTDRALDLMAELQRDWGTAYPEPSPSFTWWIGDTYAGNFGPERALRLNPLRSYQERGMIWASGSDYFVTPFPARYGVWASVARQPLLGVYGPHPYGTAQAVDVETALRSFTTWTAHQMFLEDEVGTIEPGKYADLAVWDRNPLTVPTDDLRDMVCEMTVFNGEVVFERDAGSALEAAEPESAPEDNGEPAANPDPALAQPRPAANASPSEQRQRTLLLWGRAGPDRVQLDPAVVVHGAASLPESPGPYRIEGHGPEGQQHFSFTFVPAIEAETGQGQFVFTLPVDAVWAGSLARITLSGPAGSDTLDDATDQPIAVISDRETGRIRAILRGADALEASDARERLAAGAAVSFSRGLPDAAALRGTR
;
A
#
# COMPACT_ATOMS: atom_id res chain seq x y z
N MET A 1 -59.13 26.95 -27.41
CA MET A 1 -59.40 28.33 -26.97
C MET A 1 -58.11 28.87 -26.35
N TYR A 2 -57.38 29.70 -27.10
CA TYR A 2 -57.16 31.13 -26.81
C TYR A 2 -56.13 31.33 -25.67
N THR A 3 -54.99 32.03 -25.79
CA THR A 3 -54.35 32.81 -26.87
C THR A 3 -53.03 33.39 -26.31
N ARG A 4 -51.95 33.39 -27.14
CA ARG A 4 -51.01 34.50 -27.48
C ARG A 4 -50.31 35.30 -26.35
N ARG A 5 -49.06 35.78 -26.45
CA ARG A 5 -48.16 36.08 -27.60
C ARG A 5 -46.75 36.47 -27.07
N TYR A 6 -45.71 36.08 -27.81
CA TYR A 6 -44.36 36.67 -27.84
C TYR A 6 -44.34 38.09 -28.45
N PRO A 7 -43.22 38.83 -28.35
CA PRO A 7 -42.31 38.98 -29.51
C PRO A 7 -40.84 38.68 -29.11
N GLY A 8 -40.00 37.99 -29.90
CA GLY A 8 -39.56 38.26 -31.28
C GLY A 8 -38.17 38.92 -31.19
N ILE A 9 -37.06 38.31 -31.63
CA ILE A 9 -36.59 38.26 -33.03
C ILE A 9 -35.65 37.04 -33.25
N LYS A 10 -35.69 36.53 -34.49
CA LYS A 10 -35.12 35.29 -35.04
C LYS A 10 -33.78 35.50 -35.81
N PRO A 11 -33.15 34.40 -36.30
CA PRO A 11 -31.71 34.26 -36.55
C PRO A 11 -31.31 34.19 -38.04
N GLY A 12 -30.01 34.08 -38.30
CA GLY A 12 -29.46 33.55 -39.55
C GLY A 12 -28.64 32.28 -39.31
N GLY A 13 -29.08 31.16 -39.88
CA GLY A 13 -28.23 29.98 -40.20
C GLY A 13 -27.62 30.13 -41.61
N PRO A 14 -27.08 29.06 -42.27
CA PRO A 14 -27.49 27.66 -42.12
C PRO A 14 -26.39 26.54 -42.21
N SER A 15 -26.79 25.33 -41.76
CA SER A 15 -26.60 23.97 -42.33
C SER A 15 -25.19 23.39 -42.57
N HIS A 16 -24.88 22.15 -42.18
CA HIS A 16 -25.59 20.92 -42.59
C HIS A 16 -25.55 19.76 -41.58
N VAL A 17 -26.63 18.98 -41.61
CA VAL A 17 -26.96 17.75 -40.89
C VAL A 17 -26.62 16.54 -41.77
N ASN A 18 -26.22 15.42 -41.16
CA ASN A 18 -26.54 14.09 -41.69
C ASN A 18 -27.03 13.15 -40.58
N ARG A 19 -28.13 12.45 -40.88
CA ARG A 19 -28.87 11.48 -40.05
C ARG A 19 -28.39 10.05 -40.34
N HIS A 20 -28.51 9.15 -39.36
CA HIS A 20 -29.12 7.79 -39.49
C HIS A 20 -29.43 7.23 -38.07
N PHE A 21 -30.71 7.12 -37.69
CA PHE A 21 -31.60 5.93 -37.69
C PHE A 21 -31.40 4.96 -36.50
N PHE A 22 -32.28 5.07 -35.49
CA PHE A 22 -32.64 4.00 -34.54
C PHE A 22 -33.95 3.37 -34.99
N CYS A 23 -34.01 2.04 -35.05
CA CYS A 23 -35.26 1.27 -35.13
C CYS A 23 -35.43 0.46 -33.84
N GLN A 24 -36.45 0.81 -33.07
CA GLN A 24 -37.05 -0.07 -32.07
C GLN A 24 -38.00 -1.06 -32.75
N GLY A 25 -38.06 -2.28 -32.25
CA GLY A 25 -39.05 -3.28 -32.65
C GLY A 25 -39.21 -4.34 -31.57
N ASP A 26 -40.23 -4.17 -30.73
CA ASP A 26 -40.80 -5.23 -29.90
C ASP A 26 -41.40 -6.34 -30.76
N ALA A 27 -41.11 -7.61 -30.46
CA ALA A 27 -42.00 -8.72 -30.80
C ALA A 27 -41.77 -9.96 -29.92
N THR A 28 -42.84 -10.30 -29.21
CA THR A 28 -43.14 -11.52 -28.46
C THR A 28 -42.90 -12.82 -29.22
N PHE A 29 -42.27 -13.81 -28.57
CA PHE A 29 -42.17 -15.20 -29.04
C PHE A 29 -43.50 -15.95 -28.89
N ARG A 30 -44.00 -16.54 -29.98
CA ARG A 30 -44.93 -17.69 -29.96
C ARG A 30 -44.41 -18.79 -30.88
N ARG A 31 -44.31 -20.01 -30.33
CA ARG A 31 -43.99 -21.26 -31.03
C ARG A 31 -45.21 -21.83 -31.78
N ALA A 32 -45.01 -22.24 -33.03
CA ALA A 32 -45.61 -23.36 -33.78
C ALA A 32 -45.04 -23.20 -35.21
N GLY A 33 -44.58 -24.19 -35.98
CA GLY A 33 -44.96 -25.58 -36.20
C GLY A 33 -44.52 -25.88 -37.65
N ALA A 34 -44.00 -27.07 -37.92
CA ALA A 34 -43.24 -27.45 -39.11
C ALA A 34 -44.04 -27.52 -40.43
N SER A 35 -43.35 -27.33 -41.57
CA SER A 35 -43.51 -28.16 -42.78
C SER A 35 -42.39 -27.93 -43.79
N ALA A 36 -41.84 -29.02 -44.33
CA ALA A 36 -40.73 -29.11 -45.28
C ALA A 36 -41.19 -29.00 -46.76
N GLY A 37 -40.27 -28.63 -47.66
CA GLY A 37 -40.35 -29.05 -49.08
C GLY A 37 -39.75 -28.15 -50.16
N VAL A 38 -38.45 -28.39 -50.47
CA VAL A 38 -37.81 -28.43 -51.82
C VAL A 38 -37.91 -27.23 -52.78
N ALA A 39 -36.76 -26.59 -53.09
CA ALA A 39 -36.11 -26.65 -54.42
C ALA A 39 -34.83 -25.79 -54.48
N ALA A 40 -33.72 -26.45 -54.83
CA ALA A 40 -32.39 -25.90 -55.04
C ALA A 40 -32.26 -25.20 -56.40
N THR A 41 -31.49 -24.10 -56.45
CA THR A 41 -30.39 -23.79 -57.41
C THR A 41 -30.16 -22.27 -57.48
N VAL A 42 -29.20 -21.72 -56.71
CA VAL A 42 -28.24 -20.65 -57.08
C VAL A 42 -27.32 -20.45 -55.84
N THR A 43 -26.33 -21.31 -55.62
CA THR A 43 -25.31 -21.10 -54.57
C THR A 43 -23.95 -21.62 -55.04
N ALA A 44 -23.42 -21.00 -56.09
CA ALA A 44 -22.01 -21.17 -56.48
C ALA A 44 -21.32 -19.87 -56.92
N GLY A 45 -22.01 -18.71 -56.90
CA GLY A 45 -21.46 -17.43 -57.39
C GLY A 45 -21.20 -16.34 -56.34
N VAL A 46 -21.65 -16.53 -55.09
CA VAL A 46 -21.54 -15.48 -54.04
C VAL A 46 -20.50 -15.81 -52.96
N ALA A 47 -20.06 -17.07 -52.88
CA ALA A 47 -19.02 -17.49 -51.91
C ALA A 47 -17.58 -17.12 -52.33
N ALA A 48 -17.34 -16.73 -53.59
CA ALA A 48 -16.01 -16.40 -54.11
C ALA A 48 -15.67 -14.89 -54.12
N ILE A 49 -16.63 -14.01 -53.81
CA ILE A 49 -16.40 -12.55 -53.76
C ILE A 49 -16.33 -12.02 -52.31
N VAL A 50 -16.85 -12.77 -51.33
CA VAL A 50 -16.71 -12.41 -49.90
C VAL A 50 -15.41 -12.94 -49.28
N ALA A 51 -14.71 -13.89 -49.93
CA ALA A 51 -13.43 -14.44 -49.48
C ALA A 51 -12.19 -13.66 -49.97
N ALA A 52 -12.35 -12.53 -50.68
CA ALA A 52 -11.25 -11.76 -51.28
C ALA A 52 -11.03 -10.37 -50.64
N CYS A 53 -11.70 -10.04 -49.53
CA CYS A 53 -11.52 -8.76 -48.82
C CYS A 53 -11.18 -8.91 -47.32
N SER A 54 -10.71 -10.09 -46.91
CA SER A 54 -10.27 -10.37 -45.54
C SER A 54 -8.84 -10.94 -45.51
N GLY A 55 -7.96 -10.40 -46.34
CA GLY A 55 -6.54 -10.46 -45.99
C GLY A 55 -6.31 -9.57 -44.77
N PRO A 56 -5.38 -9.89 -43.85
CA PRO A 56 -4.99 -8.94 -42.83
C PRO A 56 -4.62 -7.65 -43.57
N ARG A 57 -5.31 -6.54 -43.27
CA ARG A 57 -4.81 -5.22 -43.64
C ARG A 57 -3.38 -5.23 -43.14
N GLN A 58 -2.42 -5.18 -44.05
CA GLN A 58 -1.01 -5.09 -43.69
C GLN A 58 -0.91 -3.85 -42.80
N ALA A 59 -0.85 -4.06 -41.49
CA ALA A 59 -0.72 -2.99 -40.54
C ALA A 59 0.60 -2.31 -40.93
N GLY A 60 0.61 -0.97 -41.01
CA GLY A 60 1.83 -0.24 -41.36
C GLY A 60 2.99 -0.58 -40.40
N PRO A 61 4.17 0.02 -40.55
CA PRO A 61 5.22 -0.16 -39.56
C PRO A 61 4.74 0.26 -38.15
N ALA A 62 5.28 -0.36 -37.11
CA ALA A 62 5.10 0.08 -35.72
C ALA A 62 5.91 1.36 -35.45
N ASP A 63 5.49 2.17 -34.49
CA ASP A 63 6.25 3.33 -34.04
C ASP A 63 7.23 2.95 -32.93
N LEU A 64 6.81 2.07 -32.01
CA LEU A 64 7.63 1.51 -30.92
C LEU A 64 7.46 -0.02 -30.87
N ILE A 65 8.55 -0.74 -30.67
CA ILE A 65 8.59 -2.17 -30.36
C ILE A 65 9.38 -2.39 -29.07
N LEU A 66 8.79 -3.12 -28.13
CA LEU A 66 9.46 -3.66 -26.95
C LEU A 66 9.58 -5.18 -27.13
N ALA A 67 10.79 -5.72 -27.19
CA ALA A 67 11.03 -7.16 -27.44
C ALA A 67 12.23 -7.68 -26.64
N GLY A 68 12.39 -9.00 -26.53
CA GLY A 68 13.56 -9.61 -25.85
C GLY A 68 13.37 -9.83 -24.35
N GLY A 69 12.13 -9.83 -23.87
CA GLY A 69 11.77 -10.06 -22.47
C GLY A 69 10.29 -10.46 -22.33
N PRO A 70 9.86 -10.96 -21.16
CA PRO A 70 8.47 -11.37 -20.96
C PRO A 70 7.51 -10.18 -20.99
N VAL A 71 6.41 -10.32 -21.72
CA VAL A 71 5.29 -9.38 -21.77
C VAL A 71 4.08 -10.02 -21.07
N ILE A 72 3.85 -9.66 -19.82
CA ILE A 72 2.72 -10.13 -19.02
C ILE A 72 1.49 -9.32 -19.42
N THR A 73 0.56 -9.94 -20.16
CA THR A 73 -0.57 -9.21 -20.76
C THR A 73 -1.71 -8.91 -19.78
N LEU A 74 -1.88 -9.78 -18.77
CA LEU A 74 -3.02 -9.81 -17.84
C LEU A 74 -4.40 -9.91 -18.51
N ASP A 75 -4.44 -10.35 -19.77
CA ASP A 75 -5.71 -10.62 -20.46
C ASP A 75 -6.51 -11.77 -19.82
N GLY A 76 -7.66 -12.10 -20.41
CA GLY A 76 -8.53 -13.16 -19.91
C GLY A 76 -7.90 -14.56 -19.94
N GLU A 77 -6.77 -14.75 -20.63
CA GLU A 77 -6.02 -16.00 -20.73
C GLU A 77 -4.71 -16.00 -19.93
N SER A 78 -4.39 -14.88 -19.26
CA SER A 78 -3.13 -14.66 -18.53
C SER A 78 -1.88 -14.95 -19.37
N ARG A 79 -1.88 -14.55 -20.65
CA ARG A 79 -0.77 -14.84 -21.56
C ARG A 79 0.51 -14.08 -21.18
N VAL A 80 1.65 -14.75 -21.34
CA VAL A 80 2.99 -14.15 -21.34
C VAL A 80 3.55 -14.25 -22.76
N ALA A 81 3.74 -13.11 -23.41
CA ALA A 81 4.32 -13.00 -24.75
C ALA A 81 5.80 -12.59 -24.69
N GLU A 82 6.44 -12.42 -25.85
CA GLU A 82 7.87 -12.08 -25.95
C GLU A 82 8.12 -10.66 -26.47
N ALA A 83 7.11 -10.06 -27.09
CA ALA A 83 7.19 -8.73 -27.67
C ALA A 83 5.81 -8.05 -27.82
N VAL A 84 5.82 -6.72 -27.86
CA VAL A 84 4.67 -5.86 -28.13
C VAL A 84 5.03 -4.75 -29.13
N ALA A 85 4.13 -4.48 -30.06
CA ALA A 85 4.23 -3.37 -31.01
C ALA A 85 3.16 -2.32 -30.73
N VAL A 86 3.57 -1.06 -30.79
CA VAL A 86 2.75 0.13 -30.59
C VAL A 86 2.74 0.96 -31.87
N ARG A 87 1.60 1.56 -32.22
CA ARG A 87 1.47 2.57 -33.28
C ARG A 87 0.55 3.68 -32.82
N GLY A 88 1.02 4.92 -32.92
CA GLY A 88 0.40 6.07 -32.29
C GLY A 88 0.24 5.80 -30.81
N ASP A 89 -0.99 5.86 -30.34
CA ASP A 89 -1.37 5.67 -28.95
C ASP A 89 -1.80 4.24 -28.60
N ARG A 90 -1.82 3.30 -29.57
CA ARG A 90 -2.40 1.95 -29.37
C ARG A 90 -1.39 0.83 -29.53
N VAL A 91 -1.61 -0.25 -28.78
CA VAL A 91 -1.04 -1.57 -29.05
C VAL A 91 -1.62 -2.11 -30.36
N VAL A 92 -0.77 -2.53 -31.29
CA VAL A 92 -1.20 -3.08 -32.59
C VAL A 92 -0.93 -4.58 -32.74
N ALA A 93 0.01 -5.13 -31.96
CA ALA A 93 0.28 -6.57 -31.92
C ALA A 93 1.00 -6.95 -30.63
N VAL A 94 0.75 -8.18 -30.16
CA VAL A 94 1.43 -8.82 -29.03
C VAL A 94 1.69 -10.27 -29.43
N GLY A 95 2.91 -10.77 -29.26
CA GLY A 95 3.24 -12.11 -29.77
C GLY A 95 4.70 -12.51 -29.55
N THR A 96 5.17 -13.41 -30.41
CA THR A 96 6.58 -13.82 -30.46
C THR A 96 7.44 -12.69 -31.02
N VAL A 97 8.74 -12.70 -30.72
CA VAL A 97 9.69 -11.71 -31.28
C VAL A 97 9.60 -11.67 -32.81
N ALA A 98 9.60 -12.84 -33.46
CA ALA A 98 9.58 -12.92 -34.93
C ALA A 98 8.32 -12.33 -35.58
N GLU A 99 7.14 -12.48 -34.94
CA GLU A 99 5.89 -11.90 -35.42
C GLU A 99 5.89 -10.38 -35.30
N ILE A 100 6.46 -9.86 -34.21
CA ILE A 100 6.49 -8.41 -33.92
C ILE A 100 7.57 -7.70 -34.74
N GLU A 101 8.75 -8.31 -34.92
CA GLU A 101 9.83 -7.77 -35.75
C GLU A 101 9.41 -7.61 -37.22
N ALA A 102 8.44 -8.38 -37.70
CA ALA A 102 7.88 -8.22 -39.04
C ALA A 102 7.16 -6.87 -39.25
N LEU A 103 6.87 -6.14 -38.17
CA LEU A 103 6.26 -4.81 -38.18
C LEU A 103 7.29 -3.66 -38.14
N VAL A 104 8.59 -3.96 -38.14
CA VAL A 104 9.66 -2.93 -38.17
C VAL A 104 9.62 -2.17 -39.49
N GLY A 105 9.69 -0.85 -39.39
CA GLY A 105 9.92 0.07 -40.51
C GLY A 105 11.05 1.06 -40.23
N PRO A 106 11.36 1.94 -41.20
CA PRO A 106 12.50 2.86 -41.11
C PRO A 106 12.48 3.86 -39.94
N GLY A 107 11.32 4.08 -39.33
CA GLY A 107 11.15 4.99 -38.18
C GLY A 107 10.71 4.29 -36.90
N THR A 108 10.69 2.95 -36.87
CA THR A 108 10.34 2.19 -35.68
C THR A 108 11.46 2.31 -34.65
N GLU A 109 11.13 2.79 -33.46
CA GLU A 109 11.99 2.67 -32.30
C GLU A 109 11.93 1.24 -31.77
N HIS A 110 13.09 0.62 -31.63
CA HIS A 110 13.19 -0.76 -31.16
C HIS A 110 13.97 -0.79 -29.85
N VAL A 111 13.28 -1.17 -28.77
CA VAL A 111 13.84 -1.32 -27.43
C VAL A 111 14.03 -2.80 -27.15
N ASP A 112 15.29 -3.21 -27.00
CA ASP A 112 15.66 -4.53 -26.47
C ASP A 112 15.50 -4.51 -24.95
N LEU A 113 14.54 -5.28 -24.46
CA LEU A 113 14.25 -5.44 -23.04
C LEU A 113 15.40 -6.13 -22.30
N ALA A 114 16.25 -6.91 -22.99
CA ALA A 114 17.36 -7.65 -22.39
C ALA A 114 16.92 -8.50 -21.18
N GLY A 115 15.75 -9.14 -21.26
CA GLY A 115 15.15 -9.93 -20.19
C GLY A 115 14.27 -9.15 -19.20
N ARG A 116 14.20 -7.82 -19.28
CA ARG A 116 13.26 -6.99 -18.50
C ARG A 116 11.82 -7.32 -18.85
N THR A 117 10.91 -7.01 -17.92
CA THR A 117 9.51 -7.46 -18.00
C THR A 117 8.56 -6.32 -18.30
N VAL A 118 7.63 -6.51 -19.23
CA VAL A 118 6.55 -5.56 -19.52
C VAL A 118 5.26 -6.02 -18.84
N THR A 119 4.57 -5.10 -18.17
CA THR A 119 3.19 -5.26 -17.66
C THR A 119 2.32 -4.13 -18.20
N PRO A 120 0.97 -4.19 -18.08
CA PRO A 120 0.19 -2.96 -18.19
C PRO A 120 0.72 -1.94 -17.17
N GLY A 121 0.62 -0.66 -17.52
CA GLY A 121 0.91 0.42 -16.60
C GLY A 121 0.06 0.29 -15.33
N LEU A 122 0.66 0.47 -14.16
CA LEU A 122 -0.06 0.32 -12.89
C LEU A 122 -0.95 1.53 -12.63
N MET A 123 -2.04 1.33 -11.89
CA MET A 123 -3.00 2.37 -11.54
C MET A 123 -3.37 2.28 -10.06
N ASP A 124 -3.58 3.45 -9.45
CA ASP A 124 -3.99 3.57 -8.06
C ASP A 124 -5.50 3.85 -7.93
N ALA A 125 -6.26 2.90 -7.42
CA ALA A 125 -7.71 3.05 -7.29
C ALA A 125 -8.14 4.06 -6.20
N HIS A 126 -7.22 4.52 -5.36
CA HIS A 126 -7.50 5.46 -4.29
C HIS A 126 -6.26 6.28 -3.95
N VAL A 127 -6.12 7.46 -4.55
CA VAL A 127 -4.97 8.35 -4.32
C VAL A 127 -5.46 9.78 -4.22
N HIS A 128 -5.08 10.53 -3.19
CA HIS A 128 -5.40 11.97 -3.12
C HIS A 128 -4.46 12.79 -4.01
N PHE A 129 -4.43 12.49 -5.32
CA PHE A 129 -3.39 12.86 -6.27
C PHE A 129 -3.06 14.36 -6.29
N ALA A 130 -4.03 15.24 -6.57
CA ALA A 130 -3.75 16.67 -6.67
C ALA A 130 -3.27 17.27 -5.34
N SER A 131 -3.90 16.88 -4.24
CA SER A 131 -3.55 17.38 -2.91
C SER A 131 -2.23 16.79 -2.38
N GLY A 132 -1.95 15.52 -2.68
CA GLY A 132 -0.71 14.83 -2.34
C GLY A 132 0.47 15.40 -3.10
N GLY A 133 0.30 15.75 -4.37
CA GLY A 133 1.31 16.47 -5.15
C GLY A 133 1.64 17.84 -4.56
N ALA A 134 0.62 18.63 -4.19
CA ALA A 134 0.86 19.92 -3.53
C ALA A 134 1.52 19.75 -2.15
N ASN A 135 1.09 18.74 -1.37
CA ASN A 135 1.67 18.46 -0.06
C ASN A 135 3.15 18.07 -0.15
N ARG A 136 3.53 17.30 -1.16
CA ARG A 136 4.93 16.90 -1.42
C ARG A 136 5.87 18.09 -1.61
N ILE A 137 5.37 19.20 -2.18
CA ILE A 137 6.19 20.38 -2.51
C ILE A 137 6.15 21.42 -1.38
N TYR A 138 4.98 21.65 -0.77
CA TYR A 138 4.73 22.83 0.06
C TYR A 138 4.49 22.54 1.55
N ARG A 139 4.72 21.31 2.00
CA ARG A 139 4.63 20.93 3.42
C ARG A 139 5.89 20.19 3.84
N LEU A 140 6.20 20.28 5.14
CA LEU A 140 7.23 19.45 5.75
C LEU A 140 6.82 17.98 5.67
N ASP A 141 7.71 17.16 5.12
CA ASP A 141 7.61 15.71 5.19
C ASP A 141 8.05 15.27 6.59
N LEU A 142 7.10 14.76 7.37
CA LEU A 142 7.32 14.24 8.71
C LEU A 142 7.11 12.72 8.73
N SER A 143 7.27 12.05 7.59
CA SER A 143 7.14 10.60 7.50
C SER A 143 8.43 9.88 7.90
N TYR A 144 8.31 8.64 8.36
CA TYR A 144 9.47 7.77 8.60
C TYR A 144 10.17 7.40 7.27
N PRO A 145 11.51 7.32 7.20
CA PRO A 145 12.50 7.56 8.26
C PRO A 145 12.99 9.01 8.34
N ASN A 146 12.34 9.98 7.69
CA ASN A 146 12.76 11.38 7.76
C ASN A 146 12.64 11.95 9.19
N VAL A 147 11.72 11.41 9.98
CA VAL A 147 11.64 11.63 11.43
C VAL A 147 11.50 10.28 12.15
N GLU A 148 12.25 10.11 13.24
CA GLU A 148 12.22 8.90 14.07
C GLU A 148 11.85 9.20 15.52
N ASN A 149 11.86 10.47 15.92
CA ASN A 149 11.51 10.94 17.26
C ASN A 149 10.95 12.38 17.20
N ILE A 150 10.40 12.86 18.32
CA ILE A 150 9.83 14.21 18.42
C ILE A 150 10.91 15.29 18.25
N GLY A 151 12.16 15.00 18.60
CA GLY A 151 13.29 15.90 18.36
C GLY A 151 13.53 16.21 16.89
N ASP A 152 13.38 15.22 15.99
CA ASP A 152 13.47 15.42 14.54
C ASP A 152 12.34 16.31 14.03
N VAL A 153 11.12 16.12 14.54
CA VAL A 153 9.98 16.97 14.21
C VAL A 153 10.25 18.41 14.65
N GLN A 154 10.71 18.61 15.88
CA GLN A 154 11.05 19.92 16.42
C GLN A 154 12.10 20.63 15.58
N ARG A 155 13.14 19.91 15.16
CA ARG A 155 14.19 20.43 14.28
C ARG A 155 13.62 20.93 12.95
N LEU A 156 12.83 20.11 12.24
CA LEU A 156 12.24 20.49 10.96
C LEU A 156 11.24 21.65 11.08
N VAL A 157 10.47 21.69 12.17
CA VAL A 157 9.55 22.80 12.46
C VAL A 157 10.32 24.09 12.73
N ALA A 158 11.39 24.05 13.51
CA ALA A 158 12.25 25.21 13.79
C ALA A 158 12.89 25.75 12.49
N GLU A 159 13.50 24.87 11.69
CA GLU A 159 14.12 25.22 10.41
C GLU A 159 13.13 25.87 9.43
N GLN A 160 11.85 25.47 9.47
CA GLN A 160 10.81 26.09 8.65
C GLN A 160 10.38 27.44 9.23
N ALA A 161 10.18 27.53 10.54
CA ALA A 161 9.80 28.78 11.20
C ALA A 161 10.83 29.90 10.95
N GLU A 162 12.13 29.59 10.99
CA GLU A 162 13.21 30.55 10.70
C GLU A 162 13.18 31.15 9.28
N ARG A 163 12.54 30.47 8.32
CA ARG A 163 12.44 30.91 6.92
C ARG A 163 11.16 31.66 6.62
N LEU A 164 10.19 31.62 7.53
CA LEU A 164 8.87 32.19 7.36
C LEU A 164 8.78 33.62 7.92
N GLY A 165 7.92 34.43 7.33
CA GLY A 165 7.54 35.73 7.89
C GLY A 165 6.69 35.57 9.15
N GLU A 166 6.68 36.59 10.00
CA GLU A 166 5.88 36.63 11.23
C GLU A 166 4.40 36.29 10.94
N GLY A 167 3.85 35.32 11.68
CA GLY A 167 2.46 34.86 11.53
C GLY A 167 2.18 33.93 10.35
N GLU A 168 3.17 33.60 9.52
CA GLU A 168 3.01 32.56 8.48
C GLU A 168 2.99 31.16 9.11
N TRP A 169 2.19 30.27 8.50
CA TRP A 169 1.93 28.93 9.04
C TRP A 169 3.05 27.94 8.75
N VAL A 170 3.50 27.23 9.79
CA VAL A 170 4.29 25.99 9.62
C VAL A 170 3.32 24.83 9.39
N ARG A 171 3.49 24.14 8.27
CA ARG A 171 2.62 23.04 7.84
C ARG A 171 3.46 21.81 7.54
N GLY A 172 3.10 20.68 8.11
CA GLY A 172 3.78 19.41 7.88
C GLY A 172 2.83 18.24 8.01
N GLY A 173 3.25 17.05 7.61
CA GLY A 173 2.48 15.84 7.89
C GLY A 173 3.21 14.56 7.51
N GLY A 174 2.60 13.42 7.83
CA GLY A 174 3.20 12.10 7.62
C GLY A 174 3.72 11.44 8.90
N TRP A 175 3.70 12.14 10.03
CA TRP A 175 4.11 11.58 11.32
C TRP A 175 3.15 10.48 11.78
N ASP A 176 3.68 9.50 12.51
CA ASP A 176 2.96 8.34 13.05
C ASP A 176 3.53 8.02 14.42
N GLU A 177 2.71 8.13 15.48
CA GLU A 177 3.18 7.86 16.84
C GLU A 177 3.71 6.42 17.02
N GLY A 178 3.27 5.47 16.19
CA GLY A 178 3.78 4.10 16.19
C GLY A 178 5.20 3.96 15.66
N LYS A 179 5.76 5.03 15.06
CA LYS A 179 7.11 5.07 14.49
C LYS A 179 8.05 6.06 15.19
N LEU A 180 7.53 6.83 16.15
CA LEU A 180 8.34 7.71 16.98
C LEU A 180 8.89 6.92 18.18
N GLU A 181 10.15 7.17 18.55
CA GLU A 181 10.77 6.56 19.74
C GLU A 181 9.93 6.77 21.01
N GLU A 182 9.22 7.89 21.13
CA GLU A 182 8.43 8.24 22.30
C GLU A 182 7.09 7.49 22.39
N LEU A 183 6.63 6.84 21.31
CA LEU A 183 5.37 6.08 21.25
C LEU A 183 4.14 6.85 21.79
N ARG A 184 4.10 8.16 21.55
CA ARG A 184 3.00 9.06 21.95
C ARG A 184 2.72 10.08 20.86
N TYR A 185 1.55 10.71 20.94
CA TYR A 185 1.24 11.86 20.09
C TYR A 185 2.25 12.99 20.31
N ILE A 186 2.53 13.71 19.22
CA ILE A 186 3.06 15.07 19.28
C ILE A 186 1.99 15.96 19.90
N GLN A 187 2.37 16.81 20.84
CA GLN A 187 1.49 17.72 21.56
C GLN A 187 1.82 19.18 21.27
N ALA A 188 0.91 20.09 21.59
CA ALA A 188 1.09 21.52 21.44
C ALA A 188 2.36 22.01 22.15
N SER A 189 2.66 21.46 23.34
CA SER A 189 3.85 21.77 24.12
C SER A 189 5.16 21.41 23.40
N ASP A 190 5.19 20.34 22.61
CA ASP A 190 6.37 19.96 21.82
C ASP A 190 6.64 21.01 20.73
N LEU A 191 5.59 21.60 20.15
CA LEU A 191 5.66 22.59 19.07
C LEU A 191 5.92 24.01 19.59
N ASP A 192 5.31 24.37 20.73
CA ASP A 192 5.51 25.68 21.37
C ASP A 192 6.99 25.90 21.75
N ALA A 193 7.73 24.82 22.04
CA ALA A 193 9.16 24.89 22.36
C ALA A 193 10.03 25.42 21.21
N VAL A 194 9.57 25.33 19.96
CA VAL A 194 10.36 25.66 18.76
C VAL A 194 9.70 26.65 17.81
N ALA A 195 8.40 26.89 17.93
CA ALA A 195 7.63 27.75 17.01
C ALA A 195 6.49 28.51 17.71
N ALA A 196 6.71 29.04 18.93
CA ALA A 196 5.69 29.78 19.67
C ALA A 196 5.14 31.03 18.95
N GLU A 197 5.92 31.62 18.04
CA GLU A 197 5.56 32.85 17.30
C GLU A 197 4.87 32.56 15.95
N HIS A 198 4.78 31.30 15.55
CA HIS A 198 4.14 30.88 14.29
C HIS A 198 3.00 29.90 14.57
N PRO A 199 1.84 30.03 13.92
CA PRO A 199 0.81 28.99 14.02
C PRO A 199 1.29 27.72 13.32
N VAL A 200 1.21 26.58 14.02
CA VAL A 200 1.65 25.28 13.51
C VAL A 200 0.46 24.34 13.34
N TRP A 201 0.40 23.64 12.21
CA TRP A 201 -0.52 22.52 11.99
C TRP A 201 0.20 21.33 11.34
N LEU A 202 0.32 20.23 12.09
CA LEU A 202 0.95 18.99 11.61
C LEU A 202 -0.09 17.88 11.51
N SER A 203 -0.35 17.39 10.29
CA SER A 203 -1.31 16.29 10.07
C SER A 203 -0.64 14.94 10.29
N HIS A 204 -1.31 14.05 11.03
CA HIS A 204 -0.89 12.66 11.14
C HIS A 204 -0.92 11.98 9.76
N THR A 205 -0.10 10.92 9.56
CA THR A 205 0.01 10.21 8.27
C THR A 205 -1.35 9.81 7.71
N MET A 206 -2.29 9.38 8.56
CA MET A 206 -3.62 8.95 8.12
C MET A 206 -4.60 10.09 7.77
N GLY A 207 -4.26 11.36 8.03
CA GLY A 207 -5.16 12.51 7.73
C GLY A 207 -6.41 12.65 8.62
N HIS A 208 -6.67 11.69 9.53
CA HIS A 208 -7.84 11.68 10.42
C HIS A 208 -7.66 12.44 11.74
N TYR A 209 -6.44 12.91 12.00
CA TYR A 209 -6.14 13.84 13.09
C TYR A 209 -4.88 14.63 12.79
N GLY A 210 -4.68 15.69 13.56
CA GLY A 210 -3.48 16.51 13.51
C GLY A 210 -3.25 17.21 14.84
N VAL A 211 -2.08 17.83 14.96
CA VAL A 211 -1.70 18.60 16.14
C VAL A 211 -1.54 20.08 15.78
N ALA A 212 -2.17 20.93 16.58
CA ALA A 212 -2.00 22.37 16.58
C ALA A 212 -1.15 22.82 17.78
N ASN A 213 -0.28 23.81 17.60
CA ASN A 213 0.38 24.47 18.74
C ASN A 213 -0.57 25.42 19.48
N SER A 214 -0.12 25.99 20.62
CA SER A 214 -0.99 26.84 21.46
C SER A 214 -1.48 28.08 20.72
N LEU A 215 -0.64 28.70 19.88
CA LEU A 215 -1.03 29.87 19.08
C LEU A 215 -2.16 29.54 18.09
N ALA A 216 -2.06 28.41 17.38
CA ALA A 216 -3.10 27.98 16.46
C ALA A 216 -4.42 27.63 17.18
N LEU A 217 -4.36 27.06 18.39
CA LEU A 217 -5.54 26.81 19.22
C LEU A 217 -6.21 28.13 19.67
N GLU A 218 -5.42 29.13 20.08
CA GLU A 218 -5.91 30.45 20.45
C GLU A 218 -6.61 31.13 19.28
N MET A 219 -5.98 31.13 18.09
CA MET A 219 -6.57 31.66 16.85
C MET A 219 -7.90 30.97 16.49
N ALA A 220 -8.02 29.67 16.80
CA ALA A 220 -9.24 28.90 16.59
C ALA A 220 -10.32 29.11 17.66
N GLY A 221 -10.00 29.78 18.77
CA GLY A 221 -10.87 29.97 19.93
C GLY A 221 -11.09 28.70 20.74
N ILE A 222 -10.14 27.75 20.70
CA ILE A 222 -10.23 26.48 21.44
C ILE A 222 -9.70 26.68 22.86
N THR A 223 -10.53 26.30 23.83
CA THR A 223 -10.23 26.37 25.27
C THR A 223 -10.53 25.03 25.96
N ALA A 224 -10.29 24.95 27.27
CA ALA A 224 -10.70 23.80 28.08
C ALA A 224 -12.23 23.59 28.06
N ASP A 225 -13.01 24.66 27.91
CA ASP A 225 -14.48 24.62 27.91
C ASP A 225 -15.08 24.37 26.51
N THR A 226 -14.27 24.30 25.46
CA THR A 226 -14.76 24.04 24.10
C THR A 226 -15.32 22.62 24.02
N PRO A 227 -16.61 22.42 23.69
CA PRO A 227 -17.16 21.07 23.55
C PRO A 227 -16.62 20.39 22.30
N ASP A 228 -16.63 19.07 22.30
CA ASP A 228 -16.39 18.27 21.10
C ASP A 228 -17.46 18.57 20.03
N PRO A 229 -17.07 18.81 18.75
CA PRO A 229 -18.04 18.96 17.68
C PRO A 229 -18.68 17.62 17.32
N PRO A 230 -19.89 17.62 16.72
CA PRO A 230 -20.47 16.39 16.17
C PRO A 230 -19.49 15.67 15.23
N GLY A 231 -19.26 14.38 15.46
CA GLY A 231 -18.35 13.56 14.64
C GLY A 231 -16.87 13.89 14.81
N GLY A 232 -16.45 14.49 15.92
CA GLY A 232 -15.04 14.80 16.19
C GLY A 232 -14.75 14.91 17.68
N THR A 233 -13.46 14.87 18.04
CA THR A 233 -13.00 14.89 19.44
C THR A 233 -11.77 15.76 19.57
N ILE A 234 -11.73 16.57 20.63
CA ILE A 234 -10.59 17.34 21.07
C ILE A 234 -9.88 16.52 22.15
N ASP A 235 -8.62 16.16 21.90
CA ASP A 235 -7.81 15.44 22.89
C ASP A 235 -7.44 16.37 24.05
N ARG A 236 -7.57 15.87 25.27
CA ARG A 236 -7.39 16.64 26.51
C ARG A 236 -6.50 15.88 27.48
N ASP A 237 -5.65 16.62 28.18
CA ASP A 237 -4.84 16.06 29.26
C ASP A 237 -5.67 15.80 30.53
N ALA A 238 -5.02 15.31 31.57
CA ALA A 238 -5.65 14.98 32.85
C ALA A 238 -6.29 16.20 33.56
N ASP A 239 -5.85 17.42 33.24
CA ASP A 239 -6.38 18.67 33.78
C ASP A 239 -7.50 19.27 32.89
N GLY A 240 -7.85 18.58 31.79
CA GLY A 240 -8.87 19.00 30.84
C GLY A 240 -8.39 20.03 29.80
N LYS A 241 -7.09 20.36 29.78
CA LYS A 241 -6.53 21.30 28.81
C LYS A 241 -6.40 20.61 27.44
N PRO A 242 -6.76 21.27 26.33
CA PRO A 242 -6.52 20.70 25.01
C PRO A 242 -5.03 20.45 24.78
N THR A 243 -4.67 19.24 24.35
CA THR A 243 -3.28 18.86 24.07
C THR A 243 -2.78 19.36 22.71
N GLY A 244 -3.68 19.89 21.88
CA GLY A 244 -3.41 20.26 20.49
C GLY A 244 -3.85 19.20 19.49
N VAL A 245 -4.08 17.95 19.91
CA VAL A 245 -4.52 16.88 19.02
C VAL A 245 -6.03 16.99 18.77
N LEU A 246 -6.41 17.09 17.50
CA LEU A 246 -7.79 17.23 17.04
C LEU A 246 -8.15 16.11 16.08
N LYS A 247 -9.24 15.39 16.34
CA LYS A 247 -9.67 14.19 15.58
C LYS A 247 -10.92 14.45 14.75
N GLU A 248 -10.95 13.91 13.54
CA GLU A 248 -12.09 13.97 12.62
C GLU A 248 -12.62 15.41 12.40
N SER A 249 -13.91 15.68 12.65
CA SER A 249 -14.49 17.02 12.42
C SER A 249 -13.88 18.12 13.32
N ALA A 250 -13.24 17.76 14.43
CA ALA A 250 -12.54 18.71 15.30
C ALA A 250 -11.31 19.34 14.62
N GLN A 251 -10.70 18.67 13.64
CA GLN A 251 -9.62 19.26 12.83
C GLN A 251 -10.10 20.54 12.14
N GLY A 252 -11.35 20.59 11.69
CA GLY A 252 -11.99 21.74 11.06
C GLY A 252 -12.01 23.00 11.94
N LEU A 253 -11.81 22.84 13.26
CA LEU A 253 -11.70 23.98 14.15
C LEU A 253 -10.44 24.82 13.88
N VAL A 254 -9.33 24.15 13.52
CA VAL A 254 -8.05 24.79 13.18
C VAL A 254 -7.82 24.85 11.67
N SER A 255 -8.07 23.75 10.94
CA SER A 255 -7.72 23.63 9.52
C SER A 255 -8.43 24.65 8.62
N ARG A 256 -9.60 25.17 9.02
CA ARG A 256 -10.27 26.29 8.33
C ARG A 256 -9.45 27.59 8.30
N LEU A 257 -8.48 27.73 9.18
CA LEU A 257 -7.58 28.88 9.29
C LEU A 257 -6.27 28.65 8.55
N VAL A 258 -5.95 27.41 8.20
CA VAL A 258 -4.72 27.03 7.52
C VAL A 258 -4.84 27.39 6.03
N PRO A 259 -3.90 28.17 5.46
CA PRO A 259 -3.92 28.48 4.03
C PRO A 259 -3.78 27.20 3.19
N GLY A 260 -4.73 26.96 2.28
CA GLY A 260 -4.65 25.90 1.28
C GLY A 260 -3.77 26.28 0.08
N PRO A 261 -3.41 25.33 -0.79
CA PRO A 261 -2.63 25.61 -1.98
C PRO A 261 -3.41 26.46 -2.98
N GLY A 262 -2.79 27.52 -3.48
CA GLY A 262 -3.34 28.34 -4.56
C GLY A 262 -3.40 27.57 -5.90
N PRO A 263 -4.10 28.09 -6.92
CA PRO A 263 -4.25 27.40 -8.21
C PRO A 263 -2.93 27.03 -8.89
N ALA A 264 -1.90 27.88 -8.81
CA ALA A 264 -0.58 27.58 -9.36
C ALA A 264 0.09 26.39 -8.65
N GLN A 265 -0.01 26.36 -7.32
CA GLN A 265 0.53 25.29 -6.48
C GLN A 265 -0.19 23.96 -6.74
N GLN A 266 -1.50 23.98 -6.99
CA GLN A 266 -2.24 22.78 -7.37
C GLN A 266 -1.77 22.23 -8.73
N ARG A 267 -1.60 23.08 -9.74
CA ARG A 267 -1.09 22.64 -11.06
C ARG A 267 0.33 22.11 -10.99
N GLU A 268 1.20 22.75 -10.21
CA GLU A 268 2.57 22.28 -9.98
C GLU A 268 2.58 20.93 -9.26
N GLY A 269 1.75 20.78 -8.22
CA GLY A 269 1.57 19.52 -7.51
C GLY A 269 1.09 18.38 -8.40
N ILE A 270 0.09 18.63 -9.26
CA ILE A 270 -0.41 17.63 -10.22
C ILE A 270 0.69 17.17 -11.17
N ARG A 271 1.46 18.10 -11.78
CA ARG A 271 2.58 17.75 -12.67
C ARG A 271 3.65 16.94 -11.95
N SER A 272 4.08 17.44 -10.78
CA SER A 272 5.13 16.78 -9.99
C SER A 272 4.75 15.36 -9.59
N LEU A 273 3.48 15.12 -9.24
CA LEU A 273 3.04 13.77 -8.90
C LEU A 273 2.85 12.88 -10.14
N ALA A 274 2.48 13.44 -11.30
CA ALA A 274 2.45 12.69 -12.56
C ALA A 274 3.85 12.20 -12.95
N ASP A 275 4.86 13.06 -12.87
CA ASP A 275 6.25 12.69 -13.11
C ASP A 275 6.72 11.60 -12.12
N ALA A 276 6.33 11.72 -10.84
CA ALA A 276 6.67 10.74 -9.82
C ALA A 276 5.95 9.39 -10.02
N PHE A 277 4.70 9.39 -10.51
CA PHE A 277 3.97 8.18 -10.90
C PHE A 277 4.65 7.49 -12.09
N ASN A 278 5.05 8.26 -13.11
CA ASN A 278 5.74 7.73 -14.29
C ASN A 278 7.08 7.11 -13.92
N ALA A 279 7.82 7.70 -12.97
CA ALA A 279 9.07 7.14 -12.45
C ALA A 279 8.89 5.80 -11.69
N GLU A 280 7.64 5.45 -11.38
CA GLU A 280 7.24 4.28 -10.59
C GLU A 280 6.32 3.34 -11.40
N CYS A 281 6.32 3.46 -12.73
CA CYS A 281 5.58 2.59 -13.66
C CYS A 281 4.06 2.65 -13.48
N MET A 282 3.57 3.82 -13.05
CA MET A 282 2.16 4.10 -12.85
C MET A 282 1.65 5.03 -13.95
N THR A 283 0.48 4.71 -14.51
CA THR A 283 -0.13 5.40 -15.66
C THR A 283 -1.50 5.99 -15.35
N GLY A 284 -2.02 5.80 -14.14
CA GLY A 284 -3.29 6.41 -13.76
C GLY A 284 -3.63 6.29 -12.28
N GLY A 285 -4.68 6.99 -11.89
CA GLY A 285 -5.25 6.88 -10.56
C GLY A 285 -6.62 7.51 -10.44
N LYS A 286 -7.30 7.19 -9.35
CA LYS A 286 -8.61 7.73 -8.99
C LYS A 286 -8.45 8.70 -7.82
N ASP A 287 -8.76 9.98 -8.05
CA ASP A 287 -8.64 11.07 -7.06
C ASP A 287 -9.98 11.37 -6.38
N PRO A 288 -10.17 10.97 -5.12
CA PRO A 288 -11.45 11.09 -4.45
C PRO A 288 -11.60 12.40 -3.68
N GLY A 289 -12.78 13.03 -3.81
CA GLY A 289 -13.20 14.15 -2.96
C GLY A 289 -12.66 15.51 -3.41
N ILE A 290 -12.45 15.69 -4.71
CA ILE A 290 -12.00 16.94 -5.31
C ILE A 290 -13.11 18.02 -5.27
N GLY A 291 -12.69 19.28 -5.40
CA GLY A 291 -13.58 20.43 -5.57
C GLY A 291 -13.39 21.12 -6.93
N PRO A 292 -14.20 22.15 -7.25
CA PRO A 292 -14.16 22.84 -8.54
C PRO A 292 -12.78 23.41 -8.89
N GLY A 293 -12.07 24.00 -7.93
CA GLY A 293 -10.73 24.54 -8.17
C GLY A 293 -9.70 23.48 -8.55
N THR A 294 -9.80 22.28 -7.98
CA THR A 294 -8.93 21.14 -8.32
C THR A 294 -9.28 20.57 -9.70
N TRP A 295 -10.57 20.51 -10.03
CA TRP A 295 -11.02 20.15 -11.39
C TRP A 295 -10.48 21.13 -12.44
N ASP A 296 -10.55 22.43 -12.18
CA ASP A 296 -9.98 23.45 -13.08
C ASP A 296 -8.46 23.31 -13.20
N ALA A 297 -7.76 23.01 -12.11
CA ALA A 297 -6.32 22.75 -12.14
C ALA A 297 -5.97 21.52 -13.00
N TYR A 298 -6.74 20.42 -12.91
CA TYR A 298 -6.57 19.27 -13.79
C TYR A 298 -6.78 19.63 -15.27
N ARG A 299 -7.84 20.38 -15.58
CA ARG A 299 -8.13 20.81 -16.95
C ARG A 299 -7.03 21.71 -17.50
N ASP A 300 -6.47 22.59 -16.68
CA ASP A 300 -5.34 23.45 -17.07
C ASP A 300 -4.09 22.62 -17.39
N VAL A 301 -3.75 21.62 -16.55
CA VAL A 301 -2.59 20.74 -16.76
C VAL A 301 -2.78 19.88 -18.02
N LEU A 302 -3.98 19.30 -18.19
CA LEU A 302 -4.33 18.54 -19.39
C LEU A 302 -4.26 19.40 -20.66
N ALA A 303 -4.81 20.62 -20.64
CA ALA A 303 -4.76 21.53 -21.78
C ALA A 303 -3.34 21.99 -22.12
N GLY A 304 -2.43 21.96 -21.14
CA GLY A 304 -1.00 22.19 -21.33
C GLY A 304 -0.25 21.01 -21.97
N GLY A 305 -0.85 19.81 -21.99
CA GLY A 305 -0.18 18.58 -22.44
C GLY A 305 0.65 17.89 -21.36
N ASP A 306 0.61 18.38 -20.12
CA ASP A 306 1.50 17.92 -19.03
C ASP A 306 0.84 16.85 -18.13
N LEU A 307 -0.36 16.34 -18.48
CA LEU A 307 -1.04 15.29 -17.73
C LEU A 307 -0.71 13.91 -18.33
N SER A 308 0.41 13.34 -17.89
CA SER A 308 0.98 12.06 -18.35
C SER A 308 0.43 10.83 -17.60
N VAL A 309 -0.75 10.97 -16.98
CA VAL A 309 -1.46 9.89 -16.27
C VAL A 309 -2.97 10.04 -16.50
N ARG A 310 -3.73 8.94 -16.38
CA ARG A 310 -5.20 8.97 -16.39
C ARG A 310 -5.75 9.28 -15.01
N ILE A 311 -6.66 10.24 -14.91
CA ILE A 311 -7.29 10.64 -13.66
C ILE A 311 -8.79 10.40 -13.71
N PHE A 312 -9.28 9.56 -12.80
CA PHE A 312 -10.71 9.40 -12.52
C PHE A 312 -11.07 10.19 -11.25
N ALA A 313 -11.62 11.38 -11.41
CA ALA A 313 -11.86 12.29 -10.30
C ALA A 313 -13.25 12.11 -9.70
N LEU A 314 -13.35 11.91 -8.38
CA LEU A 314 -14.63 11.96 -7.66
C LEU A 314 -14.83 13.31 -7.00
N TRP A 315 -15.99 13.91 -7.22
CA TRP A 315 -16.40 15.13 -6.55
C TRP A 315 -16.68 14.87 -5.07
N ARG A 316 -16.31 15.81 -4.21
CA ARG A 316 -16.75 15.77 -2.81
C ARG A 316 -18.27 15.86 -2.74
N GLY A 317 -18.90 14.96 -1.99
CA GLY A 317 -20.32 15.06 -1.67
C GLY A 317 -20.67 16.41 -1.03
N ARG A 318 -21.84 16.94 -1.37
CA ARG A 318 -22.26 18.26 -0.92
C ARG A 318 -22.90 18.20 0.46
N ASP A 319 -22.50 19.14 1.32
CA ASP A 319 -23.21 19.46 2.55
C ASP A 319 -24.40 20.40 2.27
N GLY A 320 -25.38 20.34 3.16
CA GLY A 320 -26.59 21.16 3.09
C GLY A 320 -27.85 20.32 3.14
N THR A 321 -28.94 20.91 2.68
CA THR A 321 -30.25 20.27 2.58
C THR A 321 -30.28 19.25 1.44
N ILE A 322 -31.18 18.27 1.53
CA ILE A 322 -31.31 17.24 0.49
C ILE A 322 -31.65 17.82 -0.90
N ASP A 323 -32.33 18.97 -0.96
CA ASP A 323 -32.64 19.63 -2.23
C ASP A 323 -31.39 20.28 -2.85
N GLU A 324 -30.48 20.83 -2.05
CA GLU A 324 -29.18 21.31 -2.51
C GLU A 324 -28.29 20.14 -2.98
N VAL A 325 -28.35 19.00 -2.30
CA VAL A 325 -27.66 17.77 -2.71
C VAL A 325 -28.18 17.28 -4.06
N ARG A 326 -29.50 17.22 -4.26
CA ARG A 326 -30.11 16.85 -5.54
C ARG A 326 -29.74 17.80 -6.67
N ALA A 327 -29.84 19.11 -6.44
CA ALA A 327 -29.45 20.10 -7.44
C ALA A 327 -27.97 19.97 -7.83
N TYR A 328 -27.11 19.66 -6.87
CA TYR A 328 -25.70 19.39 -7.14
C TYR A 328 -25.50 18.08 -7.92
N ALA A 329 -26.18 17.00 -7.54
CA ALA A 329 -26.16 15.74 -8.26
C ALA A 329 -26.59 15.89 -9.72
N ASP A 330 -27.68 16.63 -9.98
CA ASP A 330 -28.16 16.95 -11.32
C ASP A 330 -27.11 17.73 -12.12
N SER A 331 -26.41 18.67 -11.47
CA SER A 331 -25.35 19.44 -12.13
C SER A 331 -24.16 18.57 -12.55
N LEU A 332 -23.72 17.64 -11.69
CA LEU A 332 -22.63 16.71 -11.99
C LEU A 332 -23.04 15.70 -13.08
N ALA A 333 -24.27 15.21 -13.04
CA ALA A 333 -24.79 14.23 -14.00
C ALA A 333 -24.70 14.70 -15.47
N THR A 334 -24.59 16.01 -15.72
CA THR A 334 -24.42 16.56 -17.07
C THR A 334 -23.07 16.25 -17.73
N PHE A 335 -22.06 15.82 -16.97
CA PHE A 335 -20.72 15.50 -17.49
C PHE A 335 -20.02 14.33 -16.76
N THR A 336 -20.78 13.53 -15.97
CA THR A 336 -20.26 12.39 -15.19
C THR A 336 -20.84 11.02 -15.59
N ARG A 337 -21.89 10.95 -16.42
CA ARG A 337 -22.57 9.68 -16.78
C ARG A 337 -22.20 9.18 -18.19
N PRO A 338 -22.08 7.86 -18.36
CA PRO A 338 -20.78 7.17 -18.33
C PRO A 338 -19.78 7.77 -19.34
N TYR A 339 -18.52 7.36 -19.20
CA TYR A 339 -17.32 7.96 -19.78
C TYR A 339 -17.41 8.23 -21.31
N GLU A 340 -18.24 7.49 -22.05
CA GLU A 340 -18.47 7.67 -23.49
C GLU A 340 -19.04 9.07 -23.87
N SER A 341 -19.45 9.86 -22.88
CA SER A 341 -20.05 11.19 -23.06
C SER A 341 -19.07 12.37 -23.06
N THR A 342 -17.80 12.20 -22.64
CA THR A 342 -16.80 13.30 -22.65
C THR A 342 -15.82 13.23 -23.83
N GLY A 343 -15.53 12.01 -24.30
CA GLY A 343 -14.56 11.75 -25.37
C GLY A 343 -13.09 11.91 -24.95
N ASP A 344 -12.77 11.75 -23.66
CA ASP A 344 -11.41 11.95 -23.12
C ASP A 344 -10.98 10.89 -22.09
N ASP A 345 -10.21 9.90 -22.54
CA ASP A 345 -9.75 8.74 -21.75
C ASP A 345 -8.69 9.10 -20.70
N ARG A 346 -8.31 10.39 -20.56
CA ARG A 346 -7.25 10.85 -19.65
C ARG A 346 -7.76 11.61 -18.43
N LEU A 347 -8.81 12.43 -18.55
CA LEU A 347 -9.40 13.14 -17.39
C LEU A 347 -10.91 12.90 -17.33
N ILE A 348 -11.32 12.06 -16.39
CA ILE A 348 -12.70 11.60 -16.26
C ILE A 348 -13.32 12.23 -15.01
N SER A 349 -14.44 12.92 -15.19
CA SER A 349 -15.32 13.29 -14.09
C SER A 349 -16.10 12.04 -13.68
N GLY A 350 -15.61 11.34 -12.67
CA GLY A 350 -15.95 9.95 -12.42
C GLY A 350 -17.15 9.70 -11.50
N GLY A 351 -17.47 10.61 -10.58
CA GLY A 351 -18.56 10.37 -9.63
C GLY A 351 -18.46 11.20 -8.36
N VAL A 352 -18.92 10.65 -7.24
CA VAL A 352 -18.95 11.33 -5.93
C VAL A 352 -18.26 10.50 -4.85
N LYS A 353 -17.50 11.17 -3.97
CA LYS A 353 -16.91 10.61 -2.74
C LYS A 353 -17.76 11.01 -1.54
N LEU A 354 -18.14 10.03 -0.71
CA LEU A 354 -18.79 10.19 0.60
C LEU A 354 -17.97 9.52 1.72
N TYR A 355 -18.34 9.80 2.97
CA TYR A 355 -17.71 9.25 4.17
C TYR A 355 -18.78 8.90 5.20
N ILE A 356 -18.60 7.77 5.90
CA ILE A 356 -19.48 7.40 7.02
C ILE A 356 -18.74 7.28 8.34
N ASP A 357 -17.43 7.02 8.36
CA ASP A 357 -16.67 6.88 9.61
C ASP A 357 -15.24 7.45 9.51
N GLY A 358 -14.49 7.31 10.62
CA GLY A 358 -13.12 7.78 10.77
C GLY A 358 -12.08 6.73 10.35
N SER A 359 -11.04 6.53 11.17
CA SER A 359 -9.90 5.66 10.86
C SER A 359 -9.58 4.60 11.92
N GLY A 360 -8.77 3.62 11.49
CA GLY A 360 -8.20 2.62 12.39
C GLY A 360 -7.10 3.13 13.31
N GLY A 361 -6.29 4.12 12.89
CA GLY A 361 -5.22 4.69 13.73
C GLY A 361 -5.76 5.54 14.88
N ALA A 362 -6.77 6.37 14.61
CA ALA A 362 -7.39 7.20 15.63
C ALA A 362 -8.36 6.44 16.55
N ARG A 363 -8.67 5.17 16.23
CA ARG A 363 -9.74 4.36 16.85
C ARG A 363 -11.12 5.03 16.77
N THR A 364 -11.41 5.63 15.61
CA THR A 364 -12.64 6.41 15.35
C THR A 364 -13.53 5.77 14.28
N ALA A 365 -13.01 4.84 13.49
CA ALA A 365 -13.82 4.04 12.58
C ALA A 365 -14.92 3.28 13.34
N TRP A 366 -16.10 3.16 12.73
CA TRP A 366 -17.33 2.78 13.43
C TRP A 366 -17.47 1.26 13.48
N LEU A 367 -17.31 0.71 14.68
CA LEU A 367 -17.29 -0.72 14.95
C LEU A 367 -18.59 -1.24 15.59
N HIS A 368 -18.83 -2.54 15.45
CA HIS A 368 -19.84 -3.24 16.27
C HIS A 368 -19.38 -3.43 17.71
N GLU A 369 -18.11 -3.76 17.90
CA GLU A 369 -17.48 -4.04 19.20
C GLU A 369 -16.46 -2.98 19.61
N ASP A 370 -16.10 -2.96 20.90
CA ASP A 370 -15.15 -2.01 21.47
C ASP A 370 -13.76 -2.15 20.84
N TRP A 371 -13.07 -1.05 20.56
CA TRP A 371 -11.72 -1.02 20.00
C TRP A 371 -10.69 -1.75 20.88
N ASN A 372 -9.59 -2.19 20.26
CA ASN A 372 -8.38 -2.53 21.02
C ASN A 372 -7.46 -1.30 21.11
N ARG A 373 -6.52 -1.33 22.03
CA ARG A 373 -5.38 -0.41 22.11
C ARG A 373 -4.15 -1.19 22.57
N GLU A 374 -2.95 -0.76 22.16
CA GLU A 374 -1.68 -1.39 22.57
C GLU A 374 -1.69 -2.92 22.34
N HIS A 375 -2.30 -3.34 21.24
CA HIS A 375 -2.52 -4.72 20.80
C HIS A 375 -3.51 -5.53 21.65
N THR A 376 -3.30 -5.66 22.96
CA THR A 376 -4.04 -6.61 23.80
C THR A 376 -5.11 -5.99 24.69
N HIS A 377 -5.04 -4.69 24.97
CA HIS A 377 -6.02 -4.02 25.83
C HIS A 377 -7.29 -3.68 25.05
N THR A 378 -8.43 -3.79 25.72
CA THR A 378 -9.71 -3.29 25.19
C THR A 378 -9.89 -1.83 25.60
N ASP A 379 -10.20 -0.98 24.63
CA ASP A 379 -10.57 0.42 24.83
C ASP A 379 -12.06 0.52 25.17
N THR A 380 -12.40 0.08 26.39
CA THR A 380 -13.80 -0.15 26.81
C THR A 380 -14.67 1.09 26.61
N GLY A 381 -15.81 0.90 25.94
CA GLY A 381 -16.76 1.96 25.61
C GLY A 381 -16.45 2.75 24.33
N ASN A 382 -15.27 2.57 23.72
CA ASN A 382 -14.93 3.19 22.45
C ASN A 382 -15.26 2.24 21.29
N ARG A 383 -16.28 2.56 20.48
CA ARG A 383 -16.63 1.84 19.24
C ARG A 383 -16.44 2.69 18.00
N GLY A 384 -15.68 3.79 18.12
CA GLY A 384 -15.72 4.87 17.14
C GLY A 384 -17.13 5.42 16.96
N TYR A 385 -17.36 6.12 15.85
CA TYR A 385 -18.61 6.81 15.59
C TYR A 385 -18.77 7.14 14.11
N PRO A 386 -20.01 7.30 13.63
CA PRO A 386 -20.22 7.79 12.28
C PRO A 386 -19.85 9.28 12.21
N THR A 387 -19.21 9.71 11.12
CA THR A 387 -18.81 11.10 10.89
C THR A 387 -19.97 12.00 10.48
N MET A 388 -21.10 11.40 10.09
CA MET A 388 -22.36 12.07 9.84
C MET A 388 -23.54 11.22 10.32
N ASP A 389 -24.73 11.83 10.39
CA ASP A 389 -25.97 11.07 10.66
C ASP A 389 -26.14 9.94 9.61
N PRO A 390 -26.24 8.66 10.03
CA PRO A 390 -26.29 7.54 9.08
C PRO A 390 -27.51 7.53 8.16
N ASP A 391 -28.65 8.08 8.59
CA ASP A 391 -29.84 8.20 7.74
C ASP A 391 -29.69 9.35 6.75
N GLU A 392 -28.99 10.42 7.13
CA GLU A 392 -28.60 11.48 6.20
C GLU A 392 -27.65 10.96 5.13
N LEU A 393 -26.67 10.11 5.47
CA LEU A 393 -25.83 9.46 4.46
C LEU A 393 -26.70 8.71 3.44
N ARG A 394 -27.65 7.89 3.88
CA ARG A 394 -28.55 7.13 3.00
C ARG A 394 -29.34 8.04 2.07
N ARG A 395 -29.89 9.14 2.59
CA ARG A 395 -30.61 10.13 1.77
C ARG A 395 -29.70 10.75 0.72
N ARG A 396 -28.48 11.16 1.09
CA ARG A 396 -27.52 11.75 0.15
C ARG A 396 -27.02 10.76 -0.89
N PHE A 397 -26.65 9.55 -0.47
CA PHE A 397 -26.28 8.46 -1.36
C PHE A 397 -27.38 8.17 -2.37
N ARG A 398 -28.64 8.02 -1.92
CA ARG A 398 -29.80 7.82 -2.79
C ARG A 398 -29.95 8.95 -3.82
N ALA A 399 -29.76 10.20 -3.43
CA ALA A 399 -29.84 11.33 -4.36
C ALA A 399 -28.80 11.22 -5.51
N TYR A 400 -27.57 10.79 -5.20
CA TYR A 400 -26.53 10.57 -6.23
C TYR A 400 -26.78 9.30 -7.06
N HIS A 401 -27.25 8.23 -6.43
CA HIS A 401 -27.64 6.98 -7.09
C HIS A 401 -28.80 7.20 -8.09
N ASP A 402 -29.86 7.89 -7.67
CA ASP A 402 -31.00 8.23 -8.53
C ASP A 402 -30.56 9.18 -9.66
N ALA A 403 -29.57 10.04 -9.37
CA ALA A 403 -28.86 10.83 -10.35
C ALA A 403 -27.81 10.03 -11.14
N GLY A 404 -27.84 8.69 -11.10
CA GLY A 404 -27.07 7.78 -11.96
C GLY A 404 -25.57 7.99 -11.90
N LEU A 405 -25.05 8.51 -10.79
CA LEU A 405 -23.64 8.76 -10.59
C LEU A 405 -22.99 7.54 -9.93
N HIS A 406 -21.76 7.24 -10.32
CA HIS A 406 -20.89 6.40 -9.50
C HIS A 406 -20.64 7.10 -8.16
N VAL A 407 -20.62 6.33 -7.08
CA VAL A 407 -20.39 6.84 -5.71
C VAL A 407 -19.45 5.89 -5.00
N SER A 408 -18.40 6.42 -4.40
CA SER A 408 -17.52 5.65 -3.53
C SER A 408 -17.60 6.18 -2.11
N ILE A 409 -17.80 5.30 -1.12
CA ILE A 409 -18.01 5.67 0.28
C ILE A 409 -16.83 5.16 1.12
N HIS A 410 -16.16 6.07 1.81
CA HIS A 410 -15.17 5.72 2.85
C HIS A 410 -15.84 4.94 3.96
N SER A 411 -15.40 3.70 4.19
CA SER A 411 -15.93 2.82 5.24
C SER A 411 -14.82 1.90 5.76
N ILE A 412 -14.32 2.16 6.96
CA ILE A 412 -13.23 1.37 7.57
C ILE A 412 -13.77 0.32 8.54
N GLY A 413 -14.62 0.73 9.48
CA GLY A 413 -15.14 -0.14 10.52
C GLY A 413 -16.16 -1.15 9.99
N ASP A 414 -16.24 -2.31 10.64
CA ASP A 414 -17.15 -3.39 10.22
C ASP A 414 -18.62 -2.95 10.19
N ARG A 415 -19.05 -2.14 11.17
CA ARG A 415 -20.39 -1.56 11.23
C ARG A 415 -20.63 -0.48 10.16
N ALA A 416 -19.61 0.34 9.86
CA ALA A 416 -19.68 1.29 8.76
C ALA A 416 -19.83 0.57 7.40
N ILE A 417 -19.06 -0.50 7.18
CA ILE A 417 -19.13 -1.29 5.95
C ILE A 417 -20.50 -1.96 5.81
N ASP A 418 -21.02 -2.60 6.87
CA ASP A 418 -22.37 -3.15 6.89
C ASP A 418 -23.42 -2.11 6.50
N TRP A 419 -23.32 -0.90 7.07
CA TRP A 419 -24.27 0.19 6.79
C TRP A 419 -24.19 0.67 5.34
N THR A 420 -22.98 0.79 4.80
CA THR A 420 -22.74 1.16 3.39
C THR A 420 -23.34 0.13 2.43
N VAL A 421 -23.10 -1.16 2.67
CA VAL A 421 -23.65 -2.24 1.83
C VAL A 421 -25.18 -2.29 1.92
N ASP A 422 -25.75 -2.14 3.11
CA ASP A 422 -27.21 -2.06 3.28
C ASP A 422 -27.80 -0.84 2.56
N SER A 423 -27.08 0.28 2.52
CA SER A 423 -27.50 1.48 1.79
C SER A 423 -27.55 1.24 0.28
N PHE A 424 -26.63 0.42 -0.26
CA PHE A 424 -26.66 0.02 -1.68
C PHE A 424 -27.87 -0.84 -1.98
N VAL A 425 -28.19 -1.81 -1.12
CA VAL A 425 -29.40 -2.64 -1.24
C VAL A 425 -30.65 -1.75 -1.25
N GLU A 426 -30.79 -0.86 -0.26
CA GLU A 426 -31.95 0.02 -0.13
C GLU A 426 -32.12 0.94 -1.36
N ALA A 427 -31.02 1.47 -1.91
CA ALA A 427 -31.08 2.29 -3.11
C ALA A 427 -31.55 1.49 -4.33
N LEU A 428 -31.00 0.30 -4.55
CA LEU A 428 -31.38 -0.59 -5.65
C LEU A 428 -32.84 -1.08 -5.55
N GLU A 429 -33.34 -1.32 -4.34
CA GLU A 429 -34.74 -1.70 -4.13
C GLU A 429 -35.71 -0.61 -4.59
N ALA A 430 -35.38 0.66 -4.38
CA ALA A 430 -36.25 1.76 -4.80
C ALA A 430 -35.98 2.26 -6.22
N THR A 431 -34.72 2.23 -6.67
CA THR A 431 -34.31 2.64 -8.02
C THR A 431 -33.35 1.62 -8.63
N PRO A 432 -33.85 0.52 -9.23
CA PRO A 432 -32.99 -0.53 -9.78
C PRO A 432 -32.10 -0.03 -10.93
N THR A 433 -30.83 0.24 -10.64
CA THR A 433 -29.86 0.76 -11.63
C THR A 433 -28.62 -0.13 -11.66
N ARG A 434 -28.36 -0.75 -12.82
CA ARG A 434 -27.17 -1.60 -13.02
C ARG A 434 -25.97 -0.78 -13.46
N GLY A 435 -24.78 -1.24 -13.10
CA GLY A 435 -23.52 -0.78 -13.68
C GLY A 435 -23.03 0.58 -13.17
N LEU A 436 -23.58 1.12 -12.07
CA LEU A 436 -23.04 2.35 -11.45
C LEU A 436 -21.70 2.13 -10.73
N ARG A 437 -21.31 0.87 -10.52
CA ARG A 437 -20.03 0.47 -9.92
C ARG A 437 -19.72 1.12 -8.58
N HIS A 438 -20.72 1.43 -7.75
CA HIS A 438 -20.47 2.04 -6.43
C HIS A 438 -19.38 1.31 -5.65
N GLY A 439 -18.49 2.09 -5.04
CA GLY A 439 -17.29 1.60 -4.35
C GLY A 439 -17.39 1.68 -2.83
N ILE A 440 -16.74 0.76 -2.13
CA ILE A 440 -16.49 0.81 -0.69
C ILE A 440 -15.00 1.05 -0.49
N ILE A 441 -14.65 2.30 -0.17
CA ILE A 441 -13.27 2.72 0.04
C ILE A 441 -12.76 2.16 1.37
N HIS A 442 -11.53 1.65 1.32
CA HIS A 442 -10.82 0.88 2.35
C HIS A 442 -11.39 -0.51 2.56
N SER A 443 -12.66 -0.64 2.97
CA SER A 443 -13.28 -1.95 3.24
C SER A 443 -12.35 -2.84 4.09
N ASN A 444 -11.82 -2.26 5.18
CA ASN A 444 -10.68 -2.84 5.90
C ASN A 444 -11.03 -4.16 6.60
N ILE A 445 -12.21 -4.22 7.23
CA ILE A 445 -12.63 -5.38 8.05
C ILE A 445 -14.12 -5.73 7.84
N PRO A 446 -14.56 -6.03 6.61
CA PRO A 446 -15.95 -6.41 6.36
C PRO A 446 -16.35 -7.65 7.16
N THR A 447 -17.62 -7.68 7.59
CA THR A 447 -18.24 -8.89 8.13
C THR A 447 -18.45 -9.92 7.01
N ASP A 448 -18.61 -11.20 7.38
CA ASP A 448 -18.89 -12.25 6.39
C ASP A 448 -20.20 -11.98 5.65
N ARG A 449 -21.19 -11.40 6.35
CA ARG A 449 -22.44 -10.94 5.75
C ARG A 449 -22.21 -9.86 4.69
N ALA A 450 -21.41 -8.84 5.01
CA ALA A 450 -21.08 -7.79 4.05
C ALA A 450 -20.34 -8.37 2.84
N LEU A 451 -19.39 -9.29 3.04
CA LEU A 451 -18.68 -9.98 1.96
C LEU A 451 -19.63 -10.72 1.01
N ASP A 452 -20.56 -11.51 1.57
CA ASP A 452 -21.52 -12.27 0.76
C ASP A 452 -22.48 -11.35 -0.02
N LEU A 453 -22.95 -10.26 0.61
CA LEU A 453 -23.80 -9.27 -0.04
C LEU A 453 -23.04 -8.47 -1.12
N MET A 454 -21.80 -8.08 -0.88
CA MET A 454 -20.98 -7.41 -1.90
C MET A 454 -20.81 -8.30 -3.14
N ALA A 455 -20.55 -9.59 -2.95
CA ALA A 455 -20.45 -10.55 -4.06
C ALA A 455 -21.76 -10.71 -4.84
N GLU A 456 -22.89 -10.79 -4.13
CA GLU A 456 -24.23 -10.82 -4.75
C GLU A 456 -24.50 -9.54 -5.55
N LEU A 457 -24.24 -8.37 -4.97
CA LEU A 457 -24.46 -7.07 -5.61
C LEU A 457 -23.55 -6.86 -6.84
N GLN A 458 -22.29 -7.30 -6.80
CA GLN A 458 -21.41 -7.24 -7.97
C GLN A 458 -21.96 -8.09 -9.11
N ARG A 459 -22.32 -9.35 -8.84
CA ARG A 459 -22.86 -10.27 -9.85
C ARG A 459 -24.19 -9.77 -10.42
N ASP A 460 -25.10 -9.37 -9.55
CA ASP A 460 -26.49 -9.13 -9.92
C ASP A 460 -26.75 -7.69 -10.33
N TRP A 461 -25.87 -6.73 -9.99
CA TRP A 461 -26.08 -5.32 -10.30
C TRP A 461 -24.85 -4.59 -10.84
N GLY A 462 -23.65 -5.17 -10.75
CA GLY A 462 -22.41 -4.51 -11.14
C GLY A 462 -22.08 -3.33 -10.23
N THR A 463 -22.18 -3.53 -8.92
CA THR A 463 -21.92 -2.52 -7.88
C THR A 463 -21.37 -3.17 -6.61
N ALA A 464 -21.04 -2.37 -5.58
CA ALA A 464 -20.43 -2.81 -4.33
C ALA A 464 -19.00 -3.38 -4.51
N TYR A 465 -18.15 -2.61 -5.20
CA TYR A 465 -16.74 -2.96 -5.40
C TYR A 465 -15.89 -2.48 -4.22
N PRO A 466 -15.17 -3.38 -3.50
CA PRO A 466 -14.19 -2.97 -2.51
C PRO A 466 -13.03 -2.22 -3.16
N GLU A 467 -12.56 -1.19 -2.48
CA GLU A 467 -11.36 -0.43 -2.84
C GLU A 467 -10.34 -0.45 -1.69
N PRO A 468 -9.70 -1.62 -1.43
CA PRO A 468 -8.79 -1.78 -0.30
C PRO A 468 -7.47 -1.05 -0.49
N SER A 469 -6.79 -0.82 0.63
CA SER A 469 -5.42 -0.27 0.66
C SER A 469 -4.46 -1.29 1.27
N PRO A 470 -3.96 -2.28 0.49
CA PRO A 470 -3.09 -3.34 1.02
C PRO A 470 -1.85 -2.79 1.74
N SER A 471 -1.30 -1.66 1.28
CA SER A 471 -0.19 -0.95 1.90
C SER A 471 -0.45 -0.54 3.35
N PHE A 472 -1.71 -0.51 3.81
CA PHE A 472 -2.03 -0.26 5.22
C PHE A 472 -1.52 -1.37 6.14
N THR A 473 -1.41 -2.60 5.63
CA THR A 473 -0.84 -3.71 6.41
C THR A 473 0.68 -3.65 6.56
N TRP A 474 1.30 -2.76 5.78
CA TRP A 474 2.73 -2.48 5.81
C TRP A 474 3.03 -1.15 6.50
N TRP A 475 2.71 -0.04 5.84
CA TRP A 475 3.20 1.29 6.19
C TRP A 475 2.65 1.78 7.51
N ILE A 476 1.37 1.56 7.77
CA ILE A 476 0.70 1.84 9.06
C ILE A 476 0.34 0.54 9.78
N GLY A 477 0.98 -0.57 9.37
CA GLY A 477 0.65 -1.91 9.81
C GLY A 477 0.93 -2.13 11.29
N ASP A 478 1.91 -1.41 11.84
CA ASP A 478 2.26 -1.38 13.26
C ASP A 478 1.13 -0.81 14.11
N THR A 479 0.72 0.42 13.82
CA THR A 479 -0.40 1.09 14.51
C THR A 479 -1.72 0.32 14.32
N TYR A 480 -1.94 -0.28 13.15
CA TYR A 480 -3.11 -1.13 12.89
C TYR A 480 -3.10 -2.42 13.71
N ALA A 481 -1.97 -3.12 13.80
CA ALA A 481 -1.85 -4.30 14.65
C ALA A 481 -2.10 -3.98 16.13
N GLY A 482 -1.68 -2.79 16.58
CA GLY A 482 -1.96 -2.27 17.92
C GLY A 482 -3.45 -1.98 18.17
N ASN A 483 -4.13 -1.33 17.23
CA ASN A 483 -5.51 -0.87 17.44
C ASN A 483 -6.58 -1.90 17.08
N PHE A 484 -6.35 -2.77 16.09
CA PHE A 484 -7.28 -3.85 15.75
C PHE A 484 -7.08 -5.10 16.61
N GLY A 485 -5.93 -5.20 17.28
CA GLY A 485 -5.62 -6.30 18.18
C GLY A 485 -5.50 -7.66 17.50
N PRO A 486 -5.31 -8.74 18.27
CA PRO A 486 -4.90 -10.04 17.75
C PRO A 486 -5.98 -10.74 16.89
N GLU A 487 -7.25 -10.37 17.04
CA GLU A 487 -8.35 -11.01 16.31
C GLU A 487 -8.71 -10.25 15.02
N ARG A 488 -8.98 -8.95 15.09
CA ARG A 488 -9.41 -8.19 13.90
C ARG A 488 -8.24 -7.93 12.94
N ALA A 489 -7.01 -7.81 13.44
CA ALA A 489 -5.85 -7.59 12.56
C ALA A 489 -5.66 -8.74 11.54
N LEU A 490 -6.06 -9.96 11.89
CA LEU A 490 -6.00 -11.13 10.99
C LEU A 490 -6.97 -11.04 9.80
N ARG A 491 -7.98 -10.17 9.89
CA ARG A 491 -9.01 -9.95 8.86
C ARG A 491 -8.81 -8.64 8.07
N LEU A 492 -7.78 -7.86 8.38
CA LEU A 492 -7.50 -6.60 7.68
C LEU A 492 -7.22 -6.82 6.19
N ASN A 493 -7.83 -6.01 5.32
CA ASN A 493 -7.72 -6.11 3.87
C ASN A 493 -7.90 -7.57 3.40
N PRO A 494 -9.12 -8.14 3.49
CA PRO A 494 -9.34 -9.58 3.32
C PRO A 494 -9.35 -10.03 1.85
N LEU A 495 -8.23 -9.87 1.15
CA LEU A 495 -8.12 -10.06 -0.31
C LEU A 495 -8.45 -11.50 -0.74
N ARG A 496 -7.99 -12.51 0.00
CA ARG A 496 -8.38 -13.91 -0.24
C ARG A 496 -9.88 -14.13 -0.13
N SER A 497 -10.53 -13.48 0.84
CA SER A 497 -11.98 -13.60 1.03
C SER A 497 -12.78 -12.99 -0.14
N TYR A 498 -12.26 -11.94 -0.78
CA TYR A 498 -12.80 -11.40 -2.03
C TYR A 498 -12.60 -12.40 -3.19
N GLN A 499 -11.39 -12.94 -3.35
CA GLN A 499 -11.04 -13.90 -4.40
C GLN A 499 -11.91 -15.16 -4.36
N GLU A 500 -12.11 -15.75 -3.17
CA GLU A 500 -12.92 -16.97 -2.98
C GLU A 500 -14.40 -16.78 -3.32
N ARG A 501 -14.88 -15.53 -3.32
CA ARG A 501 -16.25 -15.15 -3.71
C ARG A 501 -16.38 -14.74 -5.17
N GLY A 502 -15.29 -14.81 -5.95
CA GLY A 502 -15.26 -14.38 -7.35
C GLY A 502 -15.47 -12.87 -7.50
N MET A 503 -15.18 -12.08 -6.47
CA MET A 503 -15.28 -10.63 -6.51
C MET A 503 -14.07 -10.03 -7.23
N ILE A 504 -14.28 -8.91 -7.89
CA ILE A 504 -13.19 -8.03 -8.31
C ILE A 504 -13.10 -6.85 -7.32
N TRP A 505 -11.90 -6.31 -7.15
CA TRP A 505 -11.61 -5.15 -6.31
C TRP A 505 -10.51 -4.31 -6.94
N ALA A 506 -10.45 -3.03 -6.58
CA ALA A 506 -9.45 -2.10 -7.10
C ALA A 506 -8.62 -1.54 -5.94
N SER A 507 -7.32 -1.84 -5.91
CA SER A 507 -6.46 -1.49 -4.79
C SER A 507 -5.86 -0.09 -4.95
N GLY A 508 -5.62 0.61 -3.84
CA GLY A 508 -4.98 1.92 -3.85
C GLY A 508 -4.05 2.18 -2.68
N SER A 509 -3.22 3.21 -2.77
CA SER A 509 -2.25 3.57 -1.72
C SER A 509 -2.84 4.47 -0.63
N ASP A 510 -3.90 5.20 -0.97
CA ASP A 510 -4.40 6.34 -0.21
C ASP A 510 -3.32 7.39 0.04
N TYR A 511 -2.39 7.58 -0.91
CA TYR A 511 -1.36 8.60 -0.79
C TYR A 511 -2.00 9.97 -0.52
N PHE A 512 -1.58 10.70 0.50
CA PHE A 512 -0.30 10.63 1.23
C PHE A 512 -0.32 9.87 2.56
N VAL A 513 -1.27 8.94 2.77
CA VAL A 513 -1.30 8.05 3.94
C VAL A 513 -0.19 7.00 3.89
N THR A 514 -0.02 6.35 2.76
CA THR A 514 1.10 5.44 2.48
C THR A 514 1.84 5.88 1.22
N PRO A 515 3.10 5.43 0.99
CA PRO A 515 3.80 5.68 -0.25
C PRO A 515 2.99 5.22 -1.47
N PHE A 516 2.90 6.08 -2.49
CA PHE A 516 2.09 5.83 -3.69
C PHE A 516 2.56 4.69 -4.62
N PRO A 517 3.86 4.28 -4.70
CA PRO A 517 4.27 3.28 -5.67
C PRO A 517 3.49 1.98 -5.53
N ALA A 518 2.75 1.59 -6.58
CA ALA A 518 1.87 0.43 -6.57
C ALA A 518 2.61 -0.89 -6.29
N ARG A 519 3.92 -0.97 -6.57
CA ARG A 519 4.75 -2.13 -6.18
C ARG A 519 4.67 -2.46 -4.69
N TYR A 520 4.54 -1.46 -3.82
CA TYR A 520 4.37 -1.68 -2.38
C TYR A 520 3.02 -2.29 -2.05
N GLY A 521 1.96 -1.87 -2.75
CA GLY A 521 0.62 -2.46 -2.62
C GLY A 521 0.56 -3.90 -3.14
N VAL A 522 1.23 -4.20 -4.26
CA VAL A 522 1.38 -5.56 -4.80
C VAL A 522 2.11 -6.43 -3.79
N TRP A 523 3.27 -5.98 -3.30
CA TRP A 523 4.03 -6.69 -2.27
C TRP A 523 3.22 -6.92 -0.99
N ALA A 524 2.57 -5.88 -0.44
CA ALA A 524 1.80 -5.98 0.80
C ALA A 524 0.59 -6.93 0.67
N SER A 525 0.03 -7.08 -0.53
CA SER A 525 -1.04 -8.06 -0.81
C SER A 525 -0.59 -9.51 -0.65
N VAL A 526 0.72 -9.77 -0.72
CA VAL A 526 1.34 -11.09 -0.61
C VAL A 526 2.02 -11.27 0.75
N ALA A 527 2.91 -10.33 1.11
CA ALA A 527 3.82 -10.44 2.24
C ALA A 527 3.15 -10.22 3.60
N ARG A 528 2.14 -9.32 3.67
CA ARG A 528 1.36 -9.05 4.88
C ARG A 528 2.21 -8.63 6.10
N GLN A 529 3.35 -8.01 5.84
CA GLN A 529 4.35 -7.66 6.85
C GLN A 529 4.31 -6.16 7.16
N PRO A 530 4.18 -5.76 8.44
CA PRO A 530 4.31 -4.36 8.84
C PRO A 530 5.75 -3.87 8.70
N LEU A 531 5.92 -2.55 8.67
CA LEU A 531 7.23 -1.93 8.43
C LEU A 531 8.23 -2.20 9.56
N LEU A 532 7.84 -2.00 10.82
CA LEU A 532 8.75 -2.10 11.97
C LEU A 532 8.52 -3.35 12.83
N GLY A 533 7.30 -3.90 12.82
CA GLY A 533 6.93 -5.06 13.61
C GLY A 533 6.78 -4.78 15.10
N VAL A 534 6.15 -3.66 15.47
CA VAL A 534 6.06 -3.18 16.86
C VAL A 534 5.12 -4.02 17.73
N TYR A 535 4.04 -4.57 17.17
CA TYR A 535 2.94 -5.16 17.94
C TYR A 535 2.51 -6.55 17.47
N GLY A 536 2.76 -7.57 18.28
CA GLY A 536 2.25 -8.92 18.06
C GLY A 536 3.06 -9.72 17.03
N PRO A 537 2.55 -10.86 16.56
CA PRO A 537 3.24 -11.69 15.57
C PRO A 537 3.21 -11.04 14.18
N HIS A 538 4.32 -11.17 13.46
CA HIS A 538 4.52 -10.63 12.12
C HIS A 538 5.10 -11.69 11.18
N PRO A 539 4.64 -11.78 9.93
CA PRO A 539 3.50 -11.08 9.32
C PRO A 539 2.15 -11.47 9.96
N TYR A 540 1.08 -10.70 9.72
CA TYR A 540 -0.26 -10.98 10.24
C TYR A 540 -1.34 -11.04 9.17
N GLY A 541 -2.35 -11.89 9.38
CA GLY A 541 -3.43 -12.09 8.41
C GLY A 541 -2.95 -12.68 7.09
N THR A 542 -1.90 -13.53 7.11
CA THR A 542 -1.37 -14.22 5.92
C THR A 542 -2.40 -15.12 5.24
N ALA A 543 -3.41 -15.59 5.96
CA ALA A 543 -4.57 -16.29 5.40
C ALA A 543 -5.41 -15.41 4.43
N GLN A 544 -5.23 -14.09 4.45
CA GLN A 544 -5.87 -13.15 3.55
C GLN A 544 -5.00 -12.75 2.34
N ALA A 545 -3.79 -13.30 2.23
CA ALA A 545 -2.89 -13.02 1.11
C ALA A 545 -3.40 -13.64 -0.21
N VAL A 546 -3.04 -12.99 -1.31
CA VAL A 546 -3.30 -13.45 -2.69
C VAL A 546 -1.97 -13.64 -3.43
N ASP A 547 -2.00 -14.33 -4.57
CA ASP A 547 -0.83 -14.43 -5.44
C ASP A 547 -0.52 -13.11 -6.16
N VAL A 548 0.69 -13.01 -6.73
CA VAL A 548 1.19 -11.78 -7.37
C VAL A 548 0.35 -11.38 -8.59
N GLU A 549 -0.09 -12.34 -9.40
CA GLU A 549 -0.92 -12.02 -10.58
C GLU A 549 -2.26 -11.40 -10.14
N THR A 550 -2.90 -11.98 -9.13
CA THR A 550 -4.13 -11.45 -8.52
C THR A 550 -3.90 -10.05 -7.94
N ALA A 551 -2.78 -9.84 -7.25
CA ALA A 551 -2.41 -8.51 -6.76
C ALA A 551 -2.22 -7.51 -7.92
N LEU A 552 -1.50 -7.88 -8.98
CA LEU A 552 -1.30 -7.06 -10.17
C LEU A 552 -2.62 -6.69 -10.85
N ARG A 553 -3.57 -7.63 -10.98
CA ARG A 553 -4.91 -7.36 -11.53
C ARG A 553 -5.64 -6.28 -10.74
N SER A 554 -5.48 -6.25 -9.41
CA SER A 554 -6.06 -5.20 -8.55
C SER A 554 -5.42 -3.82 -8.69
N PHE A 555 -4.26 -3.70 -9.35
CA PHE A 555 -3.61 -2.44 -9.70
C PHE A 555 -3.60 -2.19 -11.22
N THR A 556 -4.31 -3.01 -12.01
CA THR A 556 -4.37 -2.88 -13.48
C THR A 556 -5.79 -3.10 -13.97
N THR A 557 -6.14 -4.31 -14.42
CA THR A 557 -7.41 -4.64 -15.07
C THR A 557 -8.63 -4.31 -14.22
N TRP A 558 -8.59 -4.58 -12.91
CA TRP A 558 -9.73 -4.31 -12.02
C TRP A 558 -9.84 -2.84 -11.63
N THR A 559 -8.72 -2.12 -11.55
CA THR A 559 -8.71 -0.66 -11.39
C THR A 559 -9.25 0.03 -12.65
N ALA A 560 -8.86 -0.42 -13.85
CA ALA A 560 -9.43 0.05 -15.11
C ALA A 560 -10.96 -0.17 -15.12
N HIS A 561 -11.43 -1.36 -14.70
CA HIS A 561 -12.85 -1.62 -14.57
C HIS A 561 -13.52 -0.66 -13.56
N GLN A 562 -12.92 -0.39 -12.41
CA GLN A 562 -13.52 0.54 -11.44
C GLN A 562 -13.55 2.00 -11.96
N MET A 563 -12.68 2.35 -12.90
CA MET A 563 -12.59 3.64 -13.57
C MET A 563 -13.40 3.73 -14.89
N PHE A 564 -14.11 2.66 -15.28
CA PHE A 564 -14.83 2.57 -16.57
C PHE A 564 -13.93 2.67 -17.80
N LEU A 565 -12.72 2.11 -17.69
CA LEU A 565 -11.65 2.16 -18.67
C LEU A 565 -11.16 0.76 -19.11
N GLU A 566 -11.85 -0.31 -18.72
CA GLU A 566 -11.41 -1.68 -18.98
C GLU A 566 -11.31 -2.04 -20.46
N ASP A 567 -12.07 -1.37 -21.33
CA ASP A 567 -11.99 -1.57 -22.79
C ASP A 567 -10.77 -0.86 -23.40
N GLU A 568 -10.18 0.09 -22.67
CA GLU A 568 -9.18 1.03 -23.17
C GLU A 568 -7.78 0.77 -22.58
N VAL A 569 -7.69 0.33 -21.32
CA VAL A 569 -6.43 0.06 -20.59
C VAL A 569 -6.53 -1.14 -19.65
N GLY A 570 -5.49 -1.39 -18.86
CA GLY A 570 -5.45 -2.39 -17.80
C GLY A 570 -5.04 -3.80 -18.26
N THR A 571 -4.87 -4.01 -19.57
CA THR A 571 -4.28 -5.21 -20.18
C THR A 571 -3.47 -4.80 -21.42
N ILE A 572 -2.54 -5.66 -21.86
CA ILE A 572 -1.79 -5.45 -23.11
C ILE A 572 -2.47 -6.27 -24.22
N GLU A 573 -3.37 -5.62 -24.97
CA GLU A 573 -4.14 -6.25 -26.06
C GLU A 573 -4.21 -5.33 -27.28
N PRO A 574 -4.17 -5.88 -28.52
CA PRO A 574 -4.35 -5.07 -29.72
C PRO A 574 -5.64 -4.24 -29.67
N GLY A 575 -5.50 -2.93 -29.91
CA GLY A 575 -6.59 -1.95 -29.87
C GLY A 575 -6.64 -1.13 -28.59
N LYS A 576 -6.05 -1.59 -27.48
CA LYS A 576 -5.95 -0.82 -26.23
C LYS A 576 -4.85 0.22 -26.28
N TYR A 577 -4.94 1.23 -25.42
CA TYR A 577 -3.88 2.22 -25.27
C TYR A 577 -2.57 1.57 -24.85
N ALA A 578 -1.47 2.07 -25.38
CA ALA A 578 -0.13 1.67 -24.99
C ALA A 578 0.27 2.38 -23.69
N ASP A 579 -0.36 1.93 -22.59
CA ASP A 579 -0.02 2.26 -21.22
C ASP A 579 0.74 1.07 -20.63
N LEU A 580 2.07 1.13 -20.67
CA LEU A 580 2.96 0.00 -20.40
C LEU A 580 3.97 0.37 -19.32
N ALA A 581 4.29 -0.60 -18.48
CA ALA A 581 5.32 -0.52 -17.46
C ALA A 581 6.43 -1.53 -17.79
N VAL A 582 7.69 -1.08 -17.75
CA VAL A 582 8.87 -1.93 -17.92
C VAL A 582 9.62 -2.01 -16.61
N TRP A 583 9.80 -3.23 -16.10
CA TRP A 583 10.44 -3.53 -14.83
C TRP A 583 11.79 -4.21 -15.03
N ASP A 584 12.73 -3.94 -14.12
CA ASP A 584 14.04 -4.60 -14.05
C ASP A 584 13.94 -6.12 -13.96
N ARG A 585 12.90 -6.63 -13.30
CA ARG A 585 12.67 -8.06 -13.04
C ARG A 585 11.22 -8.48 -13.33
N ASN A 586 11.00 -9.79 -13.38
CA ASN A 586 9.67 -10.37 -13.60
C ASN A 586 8.90 -10.49 -12.27
N PRO A 587 7.80 -9.73 -12.07
CA PRO A 587 7.04 -9.75 -10.82
C PRO A 587 6.43 -11.11 -10.51
N LEU A 588 6.14 -11.95 -11.50
CA LEU A 588 5.53 -13.27 -11.27
C LEU A 588 6.52 -14.32 -10.75
N THR A 589 7.83 -14.06 -10.82
CA THR A 589 8.85 -15.07 -10.51
C THR A 589 9.89 -14.62 -9.49
N VAL A 590 9.98 -13.33 -9.18
CA VAL A 590 10.88 -12.87 -8.12
C VAL A 590 10.43 -13.39 -6.74
N PRO A 591 11.36 -13.57 -5.79
CA PRO A 591 11.01 -13.77 -4.39
C PRO A 591 10.06 -12.68 -3.89
N THR A 592 9.15 -13.01 -2.99
CA THR A 592 8.17 -12.04 -2.47
C THR A 592 8.86 -10.80 -1.91
N ASP A 593 9.92 -10.95 -1.12
CA ASP A 593 10.61 -9.81 -0.50
C ASP A 593 11.25 -8.85 -1.52
N ASP A 594 11.53 -9.34 -2.73
CA ASP A 594 12.13 -8.54 -3.80
C ASP A 594 11.09 -7.70 -4.57
N LEU A 595 9.79 -8.00 -4.46
CA LEU A 595 8.71 -7.29 -5.17
C LEU A 595 8.68 -5.79 -4.83
N ARG A 596 8.88 -5.45 -3.55
CA ARG A 596 8.88 -4.05 -3.09
C ARG A 596 10.08 -3.25 -3.59
N ASP A 597 11.16 -3.94 -3.95
CA ASP A 597 12.43 -3.36 -4.38
C ASP A 597 12.59 -3.38 -5.91
N MET A 598 11.55 -3.80 -6.64
CA MET A 598 11.53 -3.74 -8.10
C MET A 598 11.64 -2.31 -8.62
N VAL A 599 12.40 -2.13 -9.68
CA VAL A 599 12.73 -0.83 -10.25
C VAL A 599 11.97 -0.65 -11.55
N CYS A 600 11.26 0.47 -11.66
CA CYS A 600 10.68 0.88 -12.93
C CYS A 600 11.79 1.41 -13.85
N GLU A 601 11.96 0.80 -15.02
CA GLU A 601 12.97 1.14 -16.02
C GLU A 601 12.40 2.06 -17.10
N MET A 602 11.13 1.88 -17.46
CA MET A 602 10.47 2.70 -18.47
C MET A 602 8.96 2.69 -18.27
N THR A 603 8.34 3.84 -18.50
CA THR A 603 6.88 3.99 -18.54
C THR A 603 6.48 4.54 -19.89
N VAL A 604 5.64 3.79 -20.59
CA VAL A 604 4.97 4.21 -21.82
C VAL A 604 3.56 4.63 -21.45
N PHE A 605 3.17 5.84 -21.80
CA PHE A 605 1.82 6.35 -21.58
C PHE A 605 1.26 6.83 -22.90
N ASN A 606 0.08 6.31 -23.28
CA ASN A 606 -0.58 6.69 -24.52
C ASN A 606 0.35 6.57 -25.75
N GLY A 607 1.20 5.55 -25.75
CA GLY A 607 2.18 5.25 -26.81
C GLY A 607 3.48 6.04 -26.79
N GLU A 608 3.64 7.00 -25.88
CA GLU A 608 4.86 7.79 -25.74
C GLU A 608 5.67 7.34 -24.51
N VAL A 609 6.99 7.29 -24.63
CA VAL A 609 7.87 7.07 -23.47
C VAL A 609 7.88 8.34 -22.62
N VAL A 610 7.20 8.31 -21.48
CA VAL A 610 7.09 9.45 -20.55
C VAL A 610 8.10 9.37 -19.39
N PHE A 611 8.72 8.21 -19.22
CA PHE A 611 9.83 8.01 -18.30
C PHE A 611 10.73 6.90 -18.83
N GLU A 612 12.04 7.12 -18.75
CA GLU A 612 13.08 6.12 -18.97
C GLU A 612 14.18 6.36 -17.94
N ARG A 613 14.65 5.30 -17.30
CA ARG A 613 15.71 5.39 -16.31
C ARG A 613 17.06 5.45 -16.99
N ASP A 614 17.84 6.49 -16.71
CA ASP A 614 19.18 6.64 -17.26
C ASP A 614 20.06 5.43 -16.89
N ALA A 615 20.60 4.75 -17.91
CA ALA A 615 21.51 3.61 -17.75
C ALA A 615 22.79 3.93 -16.95
N GLY A 616 23.15 5.21 -16.83
CA GLY A 616 24.26 5.68 -15.98
C GLY A 616 23.95 5.66 -14.47
N SER A 617 22.68 5.76 -14.08
CA SER A 617 22.26 5.71 -12.67
C SER A 617 22.27 4.29 -12.09
N ALA A 618 22.17 3.27 -12.95
CA ALA A 618 22.27 1.87 -12.57
C ALA A 618 23.72 1.44 -12.21
N LEU A 619 24.72 2.19 -12.67
CA LEU A 619 26.14 1.94 -12.37
C LEU A 619 26.62 2.72 -11.13
N GLU A 620 26.05 3.87 -10.80
CA GLU A 620 26.35 4.61 -9.56
C GLU A 620 25.67 4.02 -8.31
N ALA A 621 24.59 3.25 -8.47
CA ALA A 621 23.99 2.50 -7.37
C ALA A 621 24.74 1.21 -7.00
N ALA A 622 25.80 0.85 -7.75
CA ALA A 622 26.49 -0.44 -7.61
C ALA A 622 27.99 -0.35 -7.24
N GLU A 623 28.64 0.81 -7.23
CA GLU A 623 30.00 0.96 -6.69
C GLU A 623 30.20 2.30 -5.96
N PRO A 624 30.81 2.33 -4.76
CA PRO A 624 31.21 3.59 -4.14
C PRO A 624 32.41 4.15 -4.90
N GLU A 625 32.23 5.29 -5.57
CA GLU A 625 33.30 6.02 -6.24
C GLU A 625 34.44 6.34 -5.25
N SER A 626 35.64 5.86 -5.57
CA SER A 626 36.87 6.19 -4.83
C SER A 626 37.21 7.67 -4.99
N ALA A 627 37.42 8.36 -3.86
CA ALA A 627 37.81 9.76 -3.82
C ALA A 627 39.11 10.04 -4.62
N PRO A 628 39.23 11.21 -5.27
CA PRO A 628 40.45 11.59 -5.98
C PRO A 628 41.62 11.84 -5.02
N GLU A 629 42.81 11.39 -5.43
CA GLU A 629 44.09 11.64 -4.73
C GLU A 629 44.42 13.13 -4.69
N ASP A 630 44.50 13.72 -3.49
CA ASP A 630 45.06 15.05 -3.26
C ASP A 630 46.55 14.96 -2.88
N ASN A 631 47.38 15.68 -3.63
CA ASN A 631 48.82 15.76 -3.47
C ASN A 631 49.19 17.03 -2.67
N GLY A 632 49.59 16.85 -1.41
CA GLY A 632 50.72 17.60 -0.84
C GLY A 632 50.45 18.81 0.08
N GLU A 633 50.53 18.52 1.39
CA GLU A 633 51.35 19.21 2.43
C GLU A 633 50.93 20.59 3.02
N PRO A 634 51.38 20.94 4.27
CA PRO A 634 50.49 20.91 5.44
C PRO A 634 50.49 22.21 6.28
N ALA A 635 49.45 22.43 7.10
CA ALA A 635 49.59 23.32 8.27
C ALA A 635 48.56 23.05 9.40
N ALA A 636 49.13 22.72 10.57
CA ALA A 636 48.73 23.06 11.94
C ALA A 636 47.38 22.59 12.51
N ASN A 637 47.47 21.61 13.41
CA ASN A 637 46.48 21.25 14.43
C ASN A 637 46.55 22.23 15.62
N PRO A 638 45.43 22.57 16.29
CA PRO A 638 45.02 21.88 17.54
C PRO A 638 43.48 21.63 17.58
N ASP A 639 42.87 20.66 18.27
CA ASP A 639 42.99 20.13 19.64
C ASP A 639 42.12 18.83 19.71
N PRO A 640 42.51 17.70 20.36
CA PRO A 640 41.76 16.45 20.31
C PRO A 640 40.81 16.32 21.50
N ALA A 641 39.62 16.89 21.40
CA ALA A 641 38.51 16.58 22.28
C ALA A 641 37.19 16.81 21.55
N LEU A 642 36.71 15.77 20.87
CA LEU A 642 35.34 15.51 20.35
C LEU A 642 35.44 14.74 19.03
N ALA A 643 35.72 13.43 19.12
CA ALA A 643 35.45 12.50 18.03
C ALA A 643 34.70 11.31 18.63
N GLN A 644 33.38 11.36 18.57
CA GLN A 644 32.57 10.14 18.66
C GLN A 644 32.62 9.44 17.30
N PRO A 645 32.66 8.09 17.26
CA PRO A 645 32.72 7.37 16.00
C PRO A 645 31.41 7.56 15.22
N ARG A 646 31.52 7.94 13.94
CA ARG A 646 30.42 7.84 12.96
C ARG A 646 29.99 6.37 12.86
N PRO A 647 28.70 6.02 13.01
CA PRO A 647 28.24 4.70 12.61
C PRO A 647 28.24 4.61 11.08
N ALA A 648 28.76 3.50 10.56
CA ALA A 648 28.80 3.20 9.14
C ALA A 648 27.37 3.00 8.60
N ALA A 649 27.02 3.77 7.58
CA ALA A 649 25.85 3.53 6.74
C ALA A 649 26.16 2.41 5.73
N ASN A 650 25.12 1.65 5.37
CA ASN A 650 25.04 0.61 4.34
C ASN A 650 25.62 -0.78 4.70
N ALA A 651 24.75 -1.63 5.24
CA ALA A 651 24.83 -3.08 5.09
C ALA A 651 23.44 -3.60 4.66
N SER A 652 23.40 -4.56 3.72
CA SER A 652 22.16 -5.16 3.21
C SER A 652 21.30 -5.80 4.32
N PRO A 653 19.96 -5.90 4.18
CA PRO A 653 19.09 -6.47 5.20
C PRO A 653 19.32 -7.94 5.57
N SER A 654 20.18 -8.66 4.84
CA SER A 654 20.46 -10.08 5.12
C SER A 654 21.43 -10.33 6.30
N GLU A 655 21.95 -9.29 6.95
CA GLU A 655 22.86 -9.46 8.10
C GLU A 655 22.56 -8.51 9.27
N GLN A 656 21.30 -8.29 9.64
CA GLN A 656 21.00 -7.70 10.96
C GLN A 656 21.43 -8.67 12.07
N ARG A 657 22.59 -8.38 12.68
CA ARG A 657 23.17 -9.15 13.80
C ARG A 657 22.38 -8.92 15.08
N GLN A 658 21.24 -9.57 15.19
CA GLN A 658 20.52 -9.67 16.45
C GLN A 658 21.17 -10.70 17.38
N ARG A 659 20.88 -10.56 18.67
CA ARG A 659 21.25 -11.57 19.67
C ARG A 659 20.36 -12.78 19.44
N THR A 660 20.95 -13.96 19.38
CA THR A 660 20.23 -15.21 19.20
C THR A 660 20.65 -16.25 20.23
N LEU A 661 19.69 -17.05 20.72
CA LEU A 661 19.94 -18.24 21.49
C LEU A 661 20.27 -19.38 20.53
N LEU A 662 21.50 -19.86 20.61
CA LEU A 662 21.97 -21.00 19.86
C LEU A 662 21.64 -22.29 20.62
N LEU A 663 20.81 -23.12 19.99
CA LEU A 663 20.36 -24.43 20.50
C LEU A 663 20.90 -25.52 19.60
N TRP A 664 21.52 -26.55 20.18
CA TRP A 664 21.93 -27.72 19.42
C TRP A 664 21.88 -28.99 20.27
N GLY A 665 22.01 -30.12 19.61
CA GLY A 665 22.07 -31.39 20.30
C GLY A 665 21.99 -32.56 19.33
N ARG A 666 21.62 -33.72 19.88
CA ARG A 666 21.45 -34.96 19.13
C ARG A 666 20.04 -35.49 19.30
N ALA A 667 19.43 -35.90 18.20
CA ALA A 667 18.08 -36.43 18.18
C ALA A 667 18.02 -37.61 17.20
N GLY A 668 17.55 -38.75 17.69
CA GLY A 668 17.42 -39.99 16.93
C GLY A 668 16.51 -41.00 17.64
N PRO A 669 16.24 -42.14 17.01
CA PRO A 669 15.27 -43.14 17.49
C PRO A 669 15.63 -43.74 18.86
N ASP A 670 16.90 -43.74 19.23
CA ASP A 670 17.39 -44.32 20.50
C ASP A 670 17.95 -43.28 21.48
N ARG A 671 17.99 -41.99 21.11
CA ARG A 671 18.57 -40.93 21.94
C ARG A 671 18.01 -39.56 21.62
N VAL A 672 17.69 -38.83 22.69
CA VAL A 672 17.46 -37.39 22.67
C VAL A 672 18.44 -36.77 23.65
N GLN A 673 19.22 -35.79 23.20
CA GLN A 673 20.16 -35.07 24.04
C GLN A 673 20.20 -33.60 23.63
N LEU A 674 20.02 -32.71 24.61
CA LEU A 674 20.20 -31.28 24.45
C LEU A 674 21.55 -30.87 25.02
N ASP A 675 22.29 -30.05 24.27
CA ASP A 675 23.54 -29.48 24.76
C ASP A 675 23.31 -28.06 25.34
N PRO A 676 24.25 -27.53 26.15
CA PRO A 676 24.16 -26.19 26.72
C PRO A 676 23.89 -25.09 25.68
N ALA A 677 22.86 -24.29 25.95
CA ALA A 677 22.47 -23.16 25.11
C ALA A 677 23.32 -21.93 25.42
N VAL A 678 23.60 -21.11 24.41
CA VAL A 678 24.42 -19.91 24.55
C VAL A 678 23.91 -18.79 23.66
N VAL A 679 23.99 -17.55 24.15
CA VAL A 679 23.65 -16.39 23.34
C VAL A 679 24.84 -16.01 22.46
N VAL A 680 24.58 -15.92 21.16
CA VAL A 680 25.53 -15.50 20.13
C VAL A 680 24.94 -14.32 19.34
N HIS A 681 25.74 -13.68 18.51
CA HIS A 681 25.27 -12.69 17.55
C HIS A 681 25.22 -13.35 16.16
N GLY A 682 24.05 -13.34 15.53
CA GLY A 682 23.86 -14.00 14.23
C GLY A 682 22.41 -13.99 13.76
N ALA A 683 22.19 -14.44 12.53
CA ALA A 683 20.84 -14.57 11.98
C ALA A 683 20.04 -15.66 12.71
N ALA A 684 18.73 -15.48 12.77
CA ALA A 684 17.82 -16.51 13.25
C ALA A 684 17.70 -17.63 12.21
N SER A 685 17.68 -18.87 12.67
CA SER A 685 17.54 -20.07 11.84
C SER A 685 16.62 -21.02 12.58
N LEU A 686 15.36 -21.02 12.14
CA LEU A 686 14.30 -21.90 12.61
C LEU A 686 14.18 -23.11 11.68
N PRO A 687 13.62 -24.24 12.16
CA PRO A 687 13.40 -25.40 11.30
C PRO A 687 12.45 -25.06 10.14
N GLU A 688 12.80 -25.52 8.95
CA GLU A 688 12.02 -25.32 7.72
C GLU A 688 10.76 -26.20 7.65
N SER A 689 10.67 -27.23 8.49
CA SER A 689 9.54 -28.17 8.47
C SER A 689 9.23 -28.75 9.86
N PRO A 690 7.95 -28.87 10.24
CA PRO A 690 7.55 -29.49 11.49
C PRO A 690 7.85 -30.99 11.49
N GLY A 691 8.16 -31.55 12.67
CA GLY A 691 8.59 -32.95 12.79
C GLY A 691 8.33 -33.56 14.16
N PRO A 692 8.77 -34.81 14.39
CA PRO A 692 8.42 -35.58 15.58
C PRO A 692 9.19 -35.16 16.85
N TYR A 693 10.16 -34.23 16.72
CA TYR A 693 10.92 -33.70 17.84
C TYR A 693 10.44 -32.28 18.15
N ARG A 694 10.40 -31.92 19.42
CA ARG A 694 9.94 -30.62 19.91
C ARG A 694 10.95 -30.01 20.86
N ILE A 695 11.21 -28.71 20.70
CA ILE A 695 11.95 -27.91 21.68
C ILE A 695 11.00 -26.89 22.29
N GLU A 696 11.02 -26.78 23.61
CA GLU A 696 10.25 -25.81 24.39
C GLU A 696 11.14 -25.08 25.39
N GLY A 697 11.01 -23.75 25.47
CA GLY A 697 11.64 -22.91 26.47
C GLY A 697 10.63 -22.34 27.44
N HIS A 698 10.90 -22.44 28.73
CA HIS A 698 10.00 -22.02 29.80
C HIS A 698 10.69 -21.13 30.82
N GLY A 699 9.94 -20.19 31.39
CA GLY A 699 10.37 -19.37 32.50
C GLY A 699 10.19 -20.03 33.87
N PRO A 700 10.61 -19.38 34.97
CA PRO A 700 10.63 -19.97 36.31
C PRO A 700 9.25 -20.33 36.85
N GLU A 701 8.19 -19.65 36.40
CA GLU A 701 6.80 -19.93 36.79
C GLU A 701 6.10 -20.90 35.81
N GLY A 702 6.85 -21.46 34.85
CA GLY A 702 6.33 -22.41 33.85
C GLY A 702 5.66 -21.74 32.64
N GLN A 703 5.75 -20.41 32.49
CA GLN A 703 5.31 -19.74 31.26
C GLN A 703 6.16 -20.20 30.07
N GLN A 704 5.53 -20.56 28.95
CA GLN A 704 6.24 -20.97 27.74
C GLN A 704 6.66 -19.74 26.93
N HIS A 705 7.96 -19.58 26.72
CA HIS A 705 8.55 -18.49 25.93
C HIS A 705 8.65 -18.84 24.44
N PHE A 706 9.02 -20.08 24.13
CA PHE A 706 9.07 -20.57 22.74
C PHE A 706 8.74 -22.06 22.66
N SER A 707 8.18 -22.49 21.53
CA SER A 707 7.96 -23.90 21.21
C SER A 707 7.97 -24.10 19.71
N PHE A 708 8.72 -25.08 19.24
CA PHE A 708 8.71 -25.46 17.83
C PHE A 708 9.05 -26.94 17.66
N THR A 709 8.65 -27.49 16.52
CA THR A 709 8.93 -28.88 16.14
C THR A 709 9.83 -28.97 14.93
N PHE A 710 10.62 -30.03 14.82
CA PHE A 710 11.58 -30.22 13.74
C PHE A 710 11.85 -31.68 13.41
N VAL A 711 12.43 -31.92 12.23
CA VAL A 711 13.03 -33.19 11.81
C VAL A 711 14.56 -33.03 11.86
N PRO A 712 15.30 -33.80 12.67
CA PRO A 712 16.77 -33.72 12.67
C PRO A 712 17.32 -34.28 11.36
N ALA A 713 18.45 -33.73 10.91
CA ALA A 713 19.20 -34.33 9.80
C ALA A 713 19.86 -35.61 10.31
N ILE A 714 19.30 -36.77 9.95
CA ILE A 714 19.75 -38.10 10.39
C ILE A 714 20.77 -38.66 9.41
N GLU A 715 21.92 -39.12 9.93
CA GLU A 715 22.89 -39.86 9.13
C GLU A 715 22.36 -41.27 8.81
N ALA A 716 22.34 -41.61 7.52
CA ALA A 716 21.76 -42.85 7.02
C ALA A 716 22.44 -44.13 7.56
N GLU A 717 23.71 -44.06 7.96
CA GLU A 717 24.49 -45.23 8.43
C GLU A 717 24.34 -45.49 9.93
N THR A 718 24.14 -44.45 10.74
CA THR A 718 24.13 -44.54 12.21
C THR A 718 22.75 -44.35 12.82
N GLY A 719 21.78 -43.80 12.07
CA GLY A 719 20.45 -43.45 12.56
C GLY A 719 20.45 -42.29 13.55
N GLN A 720 21.60 -41.67 13.82
CA GLN A 720 21.72 -40.52 14.73
C GLN A 720 21.63 -39.22 13.93
N GLY A 721 20.86 -38.24 14.43
CA GLY A 721 20.78 -36.91 13.83
C GLY A 721 21.36 -35.83 14.75
N GLN A 722 21.95 -34.81 14.13
CA GLN A 722 22.35 -33.57 14.80
C GLN A 722 21.40 -32.45 14.37
N PHE A 723 21.17 -31.50 15.28
CA PHE A 723 20.41 -30.29 14.95
C PHE A 723 21.11 -29.07 15.55
N VAL A 724 20.94 -27.93 14.88
CA VAL A 724 21.40 -26.62 15.33
C VAL A 724 20.35 -25.60 14.89
N PHE A 725 19.89 -24.77 15.81
CA PHE A 725 18.95 -23.68 15.57
C PHE A 725 19.43 -22.42 16.27
N THR A 726 19.10 -21.26 15.70
CA THR A 726 19.31 -19.96 16.34
C THR A 726 17.98 -19.24 16.47
N LEU A 727 17.61 -18.89 17.71
CA LEU A 727 16.37 -18.21 18.03
C LEU A 727 16.65 -16.74 18.35
N PRO A 728 15.96 -15.76 17.75
CA PRO A 728 16.13 -14.36 18.15
C PRO A 728 15.73 -14.19 19.62
N VAL A 729 16.60 -13.62 20.43
CA VAL A 729 16.32 -13.34 21.85
C VAL A 729 16.04 -11.86 22.05
N ASP A 730 14.92 -11.53 22.68
CA ASP A 730 14.73 -10.23 23.31
C ASP A 730 15.13 -10.29 24.79
N ALA A 731 15.39 -9.13 25.39
CA ALA A 731 15.88 -9.03 26.76
C ALA A 731 14.87 -9.53 27.82
N VAL A 732 13.58 -9.62 27.46
CA VAL A 732 12.48 -9.86 28.40
C VAL A 732 12.39 -11.35 28.72
N TRP A 733 12.33 -12.22 27.70
CA TRP A 733 12.26 -13.66 27.95
C TRP A 733 13.62 -14.30 28.14
N ALA A 734 14.69 -13.80 27.50
CA ALA A 734 16.02 -14.37 27.69
C ALA A 734 16.53 -14.23 29.14
N GLY A 735 16.19 -13.13 29.80
CA GLY A 735 16.51 -12.90 31.22
C GLY A 735 15.62 -13.67 32.20
N SER A 736 14.55 -14.32 31.72
CA SER A 736 13.63 -15.12 32.53
C SER A 736 13.55 -16.59 32.07
N LEU A 737 14.38 -17.03 31.14
CA LEU A 737 14.42 -18.43 30.69
C LEU A 737 15.04 -19.31 31.76
N ALA A 738 14.26 -20.25 32.32
CA ALA A 738 14.68 -21.12 33.42
C ALA A 738 14.87 -22.58 32.99
N ARG A 739 14.25 -23.01 31.89
CA ARG A 739 14.32 -24.40 31.41
C ARG A 739 14.15 -24.49 29.90
N ILE A 740 14.94 -25.36 29.27
CA ILE A 740 14.73 -25.78 27.88
C ILE A 740 14.55 -27.30 27.85
N THR A 741 13.51 -27.78 27.20
CA THR A 741 13.21 -29.21 27.08
C THR A 741 13.18 -29.61 25.61
N LEU A 742 13.96 -30.62 25.26
CA LEU A 742 13.88 -31.31 23.98
C LEU A 742 13.12 -32.63 24.19
N SER A 743 12.05 -32.87 23.43
CA SER A 743 11.25 -34.08 23.48
C SER A 743 11.18 -34.76 22.12
N GLY A 744 11.18 -36.09 22.10
CA GLY A 744 11.04 -36.88 20.89
C GLY A 744 10.68 -38.35 21.17
N PRO A 745 10.65 -39.22 20.13
CA PRO A 745 10.23 -40.61 20.28
C PRO A 745 11.04 -41.44 21.29
N ALA A 746 12.33 -41.12 21.49
CA ALA A 746 13.20 -41.81 22.42
C ALA A 746 13.11 -41.30 23.87
N GLY A 747 12.32 -40.25 24.14
CA GLY A 747 12.19 -39.60 25.44
C GLY A 747 12.43 -38.09 25.38
N SER A 748 12.74 -37.49 26.53
CA SER A 748 13.02 -36.05 26.66
C SER A 748 14.33 -35.81 27.40
N ASP A 749 15.03 -34.75 27.03
CA ASP A 749 16.18 -34.22 27.74
C ASP A 749 15.92 -32.76 28.12
N THR A 750 16.44 -32.32 29.27
CA THR A 750 16.13 -31.00 29.84
C THR A 750 17.39 -30.31 30.33
N LEU A 751 17.53 -29.04 29.94
CA LEU A 751 18.57 -28.15 30.39
C LEU A 751 18.01 -27.14 31.39
N ASP A 752 18.61 -27.10 32.58
CA ASP A 752 18.32 -26.18 33.68
C ASP A 752 19.60 -25.86 34.48
N ASP A 753 19.49 -24.95 35.45
CA ASP A 753 20.60 -24.47 36.27
C ASP A 753 21.31 -25.57 37.10
N ALA A 754 20.73 -26.78 37.23
CA ALA A 754 21.28 -27.87 38.03
C ALA A 754 22.23 -28.80 37.25
N THR A 755 22.30 -28.68 35.93
CA THR A 755 23.08 -29.57 35.03
C THR A 755 24.36 -28.91 34.47
N ASP A 756 24.84 -27.88 35.18
CA ASP A 756 25.83 -26.88 34.75
C ASP A 756 27.20 -27.45 34.33
N GLN A 757 27.57 -27.18 33.07
CA GLN A 757 28.96 -27.21 32.61
C GLN A 757 29.30 -25.95 31.80
N PRO A 758 30.47 -25.32 32.05
CA PRO A 758 30.90 -24.13 31.31
C PRO A 758 31.14 -24.45 29.83
N ILE A 759 30.72 -23.53 28.97
CA ILE A 759 30.88 -23.60 27.52
C ILE A 759 31.39 -22.27 26.95
N ALA A 760 32.32 -22.36 25.99
CA ALA A 760 32.81 -21.20 25.24
C ALA A 760 32.65 -21.45 23.74
N VAL A 761 32.02 -20.51 23.02
CA VAL A 761 31.89 -20.53 21.57
C VAL A 761 32.83 -19.49 20.99
N ILE A 762 33.75 -19.93 20.15
CA ILE A 762 34.65 -19.06 19.39
C ILE A 762 34.04 -18.87 18.01
N SER A 763 33.69 -17.63 17.67
CA SER A 763 33.20 -17.24 16.36
C SER A 763 34.14 -16.26 15.68
N ASP A 764 33.99 -16.14 14.38
CA ASP A 764 34.59 -15.05 13.61
C ASP A 764 33.85 -13.74 13.91
N ARG A 765 34.59 -12.68 14.25
CA ARG A 765 34.00 -11.38 14.65
C ARG A 765 33.32 -10.68 13.47
N GLU A 766 33.82 -10.86 12.25
CA GLU A 766 33.32 -10.19 11.04
C GLU A 766 32.26 -10.96 10.28
N THR A 767 32.13 -12.27 10.48
CA THR A 767 31.13 -13.11 9.78
C THR A 767 30.18 -13.84 10.72
N GLY A 768 30.45 -13.85 12.03
CA GLY A 768 29.66 -14.58 13.03
C GLY A 768 29.81 -16.11 12.95
N ARG A 769 30.55 -16.62 11.97
CA ARG A 769 30.71 -18.07 11.74
C ARG A 769 31.39 -18.74 12.93
N ILE A 770 30.76 -19.78 13.47
CA ILE A 770 31.30 -20.56 14.59
C ILE A 770 32.53 -21.32 14.11
N ARG A 771 33.66 -21.11 14.79
CA ARG A 771 34.94 -21.78 14.53
C ARG A 771 35.20 -22.94 15.47
N ALA A 772 34.82 -22.80 16.75
CA ALA A 772 34.99 -23.85 17.76
C ALA A 772 34.01 -23.71 18.92
N ILE A 773 33.74 -24.82 19.61
CA ILE A 773 32.92 -24.89 20.84
C ILE A 773 33.71 -25.70 21.88
N LEU A 774 34.06 -25.07 22.99
CA LEU A 774 34.88 -25.63 24.07
C LEU A 774 34.03 -25.89 25.31
N ARG A 775 34.37 -26.91 26.10
CA ARG A 775 33.60 -27.33 27.29
C ARG A 775 34.50 -27.50 28.51
N GLY A 776 33.93 -27.35 29.71
CA GLY A 776 34.63 -27.70 30.96
C GLY A 776 35.85 -26.80 31.23
N ALA A 777 36.98 -27.39 31.59
CA ALA A 777 38.21 -26.66 31.89
C ALA A 777 38.70 -25.82 30.70
N ASP A 778 38.59 -26.34 29.48
CA ASP A 778 39.02 -25.65 28.26
C ASP A 778 38.15 -24.40 27.96
N ALA A 779 36.87 -24.45 28.32
CA ALA A 779 35.97 -23.29 28.22
C ALA A 779 36.36 -22.17 29.20
N LEU A 780 36.77 -22.55 30.41
CA LEU A 780 37.22 -21.61 31.44
C LEU A 780 38.56 -20.97 31.06
N GLU A 781 39.50 -21.74 30.54
CA GLU A 781 40.77 -21.21 30.03
C GLU A 781 40.55 -20.25 28.84
N ALA A 782 39.61 -20.58 27.95
CA ALA A 782 39.24 -19.69 26.84
C ALA A 782 38.54 -18.41 27.29
N SER A 783 37.74 -18.45 28.36
CA SER A 783 37.14 -17.24 28.94
C SER A 783 38.19 -16.30 29.54
N ASP A 784 39.23 -16.85 30.16
CA ASP A 784 40.33 -16.08 30.75
C ASP A 784 41.30 -15.54 29.68
N ALA A 785 41.38 -16.19 28.52
CA ALA A 785 42.20 -15.77 27.38
C ALA A 785 41.49 -14.81 26.39
N ARG A 786 40.30 -14.28 26.73
CA ARG A 786 39.46 -13.41 25.86
C ARG A 786 40.22 -12.24 25.22
N GLU A 787 41.23 -11.68 25.89
CA GLU A 787 42.04 -10.56 25.38
C GLU A 787 43.22 -10.98 24.50
N ARG A 788 43.54 -12.29 24.42
CA ARG A 788 44.73 -12.83 23.73
C ARG A 788 44.41 -13.56 22.42
N LEU A 789 43.14 -13.67 22.06
CA LEU A 789 42.76 -14.31 20.80
C LEU A 789 43.06 -13.37 19.61
N ALA A 790 43.49 -13.97 18.50
CA ALA A 790 43.92 -13.25 17.30
C ALA A 790 42.87 -12.22 16.83
N ALA A 791 43.33 -11.08 16.29
CA ALA A 791 42.46 -10.07 15.70
C ALA A 791 41.48 -10.74 14.71
N GLY A 792 40.18 -10.60 14.98
CA GLY A 792 39.11 -11.18 14.15
C GLY A 792 38.32 -12.33 14.78
N ALA A 793 38.61 -12.78 16.02
CA ALA A 793 37.78 -13.75 16.73
C ALA A 793 36.94 -13.12 17.87
N ALA A 794 35.76 -13.67 18.12
CA ALA A 794 34.87 -13.34 19.25
C ALA A 794 34.61 -14.59 20.11
N VAL A 795 34.48 -14.42 21.43
CA VAL A 795 34.20 -15.55 22.35
C VAL A 795 32.95 -15.27 23.16
N SER A 796 31.89 -16.03 22.89
CA SER A 796 30.69 -16.09 23.75
C SER A 796 30.91 -17.17 24.80
N PHE A 797 30.81 -16.81 26.07
CA PHE A 797 31.00 -17.74 27.19
C PHE A 797 29.72 -17.83 28.00
N SER A 798 29.32 -19.04 28.39
CA SER A 798 28.21 -19.29 29.30
C SER A 798 28.59 -20.34 30.35
N ARG A 799 28.04 -20.19 31.55
CA ARG A 799 28.01 -21.22 32.61
C ARG A 799 26.55 -21.64 32.80
N GLY A 800 26.03 -22.44 31.87
CA GLY A 800 24.62 -22.85 31.82
C GLY A 800 23.74 -22.01 30.90
N LEU A 801 22.45 -21.86 31.27
CA LEU A 801 21.51 -20.93 30.63
C LEU A 801 22.05 -19.48 30.70
N PRO A 802 21.64 -18.57 29.78
CA PRO A 802 22.27 -17.26 29.69
C PRO A 802 22.09 -16.44 30.98
N ASP A 803 23.19 -16.10 31.67
CA ASP A 803 23.15 -15.27 32.89
C ASP A 803 22.68 -13.84 32.59
N ALA A 804 21.61 -13.41 33.26
CA ALA A 804 21.05 -12.06 33.16
C ALA A 804 22.08 -10.93 33.39
N ALA A 805 23.15 -11.17 34.16
CA ALA A 805 24.21 -10.19 34.39
C ALA A 805 25.16 -10.06 33.19
N ALA A 806 25.46 -11.16 32.48
CA ALA A 806 26.27 -11.14 31.26
C ALA A 806 25.52 -10.49 30.07
N LEU A 807 24.19 -10.44 30.12
CA LEU A 807 23.36 -9.86 29.06
C LEU A 807 23.26 -8.31 29.11
N ARG A 808 23.76 -7.65 30.17
CA ARG A 808 23.67 -6.19 30.37
C ARG A 808 24.97 -5.42 30.09
N GLY A 809 26.07 -6.11 29.79
CA GLY A 809 27.40 -5.48 29.82
C GLY A 809 28.36 -5.95 28.74
N THR A 810 28.04 -5.74 27.46
CA THR A 810 29.04 -5.63 26.38
C THR A 810 28.41 -4.86 25.22
N ARG A 811 28.95 -3.67 24.93
CA ARG A 811 28.68 -2.88 23.72
C ARG A 811 29.39 -3.49 22.52
#